data_AF-A0AAD6YZ71-F1
#
_entry.id   AF-A0AAD6YZ71-F1
#
_cell.length_a   1.000
_cell.length_b   1.000
_cell.length_c   1.000
_cell.angle_alpha   90.00
_cell.angle_beta   90.00
_cell.angle_gamma   90.00
#
_symmetry.space_group_name_H-M   'P 1'
#
loop_
_entity.id
_entity.type
_entity.pdbx_description
1 polymer ?
#
loop_
_entity_poly.entity_id
_entity_poly.type
_entity_poly.pdbx_seq_one_letter_code
_entity_poly.pdbx_strand_id
1 'polypeptide(L)'
;MFSALRRDADLEDLSFTQISTAIRLLSILKDDILLCQPHYIPTDAAPSHLPPSIHTFVSEAVGILYDHVPKLWSCLKGDVWALSGTKLSPAEQELFRVYGWRQGLTFIYFYSAALTLYPPTHHCSNPDCSAEGPLKKAELREIIIYTQGEGAVPAHAVHLYCRGCKTNYHHNYSVQGGIRQYYGDTPQYIQIGEHQTSATNCARIYDMALSEQQERDFKEGGWQFGCTLTTENVWDAFVILILLDYHDRCGTQLQVPHDGEQKTRFEAAMRARNLEVIKEGHACLQRPRWHDMYLVIGDGLSMGCRRCQVSHCTTELASNRHHFCPVHKDLNDVCSIVGCDTRIVPGKKSCADPAHQKVEGLHFQRGKGVFTLRERLQKHRQLHPHDQATALEEDEANKGLDYEGQEWFVEDGDGNVAVHRQIHPGSIGVDDSALCEAVKSDTGNRKYKALFGGVRTHNEQVLVRPCGVICSRATFYNAEVVSNREFAAATGSHPTFLVPRAIKPEHFVYNTNCDARQQVLAHPEHWAWFLDVGMTVDVFHFLNKHQITHLFCQEHCNPAKFPELMGPDGKTWFFNTSIAEQTNIWLGGFHSMCREMLPVKENFFLDEMIRLRNDMTVAKLAADGFNPRERTAV
;
A
#
# COMPACT_ATOMS: atom_id res chain seq x y z
N MET A 1 -31.30 1.50 41.37
CA MET A 1 -31.24 2.98 41.30
C MET A 1 -32.19 3.77 42.25
N PHE A 2 -33.02 4.73 41.78
CA PHE A 2 -33.50 5.90 42.56
C PHE A 2 -34.14 5.66 43.93
N SER A 3 -34.92 4.58 44.11
CA SER A 3 -35.56 4.27 45.39
C SER A 3 -34.59 3.70 46.44
N ALA A 4 -33.33 3.44 46.09
CA ALA A 4 -32.25 3.13 47.03
C ALA A 4 -31.48 4.40 47.41
N LEU A 5 -31.17 5.28 46.44
CA LEU A 5 -30.50 6.56 46.66
C LEU A 5 -31.29 7.45 47.64
N ARG A 6 -32.61 7.58 47.45
CA ARG A 6 -33.53 8.28 48.38
C ARG A 6 -33.81 7.55 49.70
N ARG A 7 -32.95 6.60 50.09
CA ARG A 7 -32.99 5.91 51.40
C ARG A 7 -31.65 5.96 52.15
N ASP A 8 -30.61 6.55 51.55
CA ASP A 8 -29.36 6.88 52.22
C ASP A 8 -29.29 8.39 52.39
N ALA A 9 -29.28 8.87 53.64
CA ALA A 9 -29.31 10.30 53.96
C ALA A 9 -28.10 11.06 53.38
N ASP A 10 -26.98 10.37 53.15
CA ASP A 10 -25.78 10.96 52.56
C ASP A 10 -25.87 11.07 51.02
N LEU A 11 -26.95 10.54 50.40
CA LEU A 11 -27.17 10.53 48.95
C LEU A 11 -28.51 11.18 48.52
N GLU A 12 -29.37 11.60 49.46
CA GLU A 12 -30.74 12.02 49.12
C GLU A 12 -30.82 13.33 48.34
N ASP A 13 -29.87 14.25 48.58
CA ASP A 13 -29.72 15.52 47.87
C ASP A 13 -29.04 15.40 46.48
N LEU A 14 -28.58 14.21 46.07
CA LEU A 14 -27.88 14.05 44.79
C LEU A 14 -28.80 14.34 43.60
N SER A 15 -28.39 15.32 42.79
CA SER A 15 -29.11 15.69 41.58
C SER A 15 -29.15 14.56 40.55
N PHE A 16 -30.21 14.52 39.73
CA PHE A 16 -30.30 13.60 38.59
C PHE A 16 -29.07 13.69 37.68
N THR A 17 -28.55 14.91 37.47
CA THR A 17 -27.34 15.15 36.68
C THR A 17 -26.13 14.45 37.28
N GLN A 18 -25.86 14.61 38.58
CA GLN A 18 -24.74 13.94 39.25
C GLN A 18 -24.85 12.42 39.18
N ILE A 19 -26.06 11.87 39.39
CA ILE A 19 -26.32 10.43 39.29
C ILE A 19 -26.06 9.93 37.86
N SER A 20 -26.59 10.63 36.84
CA SER A 20 -26.39 10.31 35.43
C SER A 20 -24.92 10.36 35.03
N THR A 21 -24.20 11.43 35.41
CA THR A 21 -22.76 11.60 35.18
C THR A 21 -21.99 10.47 35.84
N ALA A 22 -22.23 10.17 37.12
CA ALA A 22 -21.54 9.08 37.83
C ALA A 22 -21.68 7.73 37.12
N ILE A 23 -22.90 7.38 36.66
CA ILE A 23 -23.15 6.13 35.92
C ILE A 23 -22.35 6.13 34.61
N ARG A 24 -22.41 7.22 33.86
CA ARG A 24 -21.77 7.34 32.54
C ARG A 24 -20.25 7.30 32.66
N LEU A 25 -19.64 8.07 33.58
CA LEU A 25 -18.21 8.06 33.88
C LEU A 25 -17.69 6.69 34.37
N LEU A 26 -18.48 5.93 35.14
CA LEU A 26 -18.08 4.61 35.64
C LEU A 26 -18.29 3.48 34.62
N SER A 27 -19.29 3.58 33.74
CA SER A 27 -19.64 2.53 32.76
C SER A 27 -18.58 2.26 31.70
N ILE A 28 -17.61 3.16 31.57
CA ILE A 28 -16.48 3.14 30.63
C ILE A 28 -15.15 2.74 31.29
N LEU A 29 -15.09 2.73 32.62
CA LEU A 29 -13.91 2.35 33.42
C LEU A 29 -13.99 0.90 33.93
N LYS A 30 -14.85 0.05 33.34
CA LYS A 30 -15.08 -1.32 33.85
C LYS A 30 -13.80 -2.15 33.88
N ASP A 31 -12.95 -1.99 32.87
CA ASP A 31 -11.72 -2.77 32.73
C ASP A 31 -10.66 -2.33 33.76
N ASP A 32 -10.56 -1.02 34.01
CA ASP A 32 -9.70 -0.44 35.05
C ASP A 32 -10.21 -0.80 36.46
N ILE A 33 -11.54 -0.76 36.67
CA ILE A 33 -12.21 -1.27 37.87
C ILE A 33 -11.87 -2.74 38.10
N LEU A 34 -11.95 -3.58 37.05
CA LEU A 34 -11.68 -5.02 37.09
C LEU A 34 -10.20 -5.34 37.30
N LEU A 35 -9.28 -4.64 36.66
CA LEU A 35 -7.85 -4.90 36.72
C LEU A 35 -7.32 -4.83 38.15
N CYS A 36 -7.83 -3.88 38.93
CA CYS A 36 -7.51 -3.71 40.36
C CYS A 36 -8.21 -4.71 41.31
N GLN A 37 -9.17 -5.52 40.84
CA GLN A 37 -9.85 -6.51 41.71
C GLN A 37 -8.98 -7.76 41.94
N PRO A 38 -9.18 -8.48 43.06
CA PRO A 38 -8.66 -9.82 43.27
C PRO A 38 -8.99 -10.78 42.11
N HIS A 39 -8.11 -11.77 41.88
CA HIS A 39 -8.24 -12.73 40.77
C HIS A 39 -9.47 -13.65 40.85
N TYR A 40 -10.09 -13.79 42.03
CA TYR A 40 -11.32 -14.59 42.21
C TYR A 40 -12.61 -13.80 41.95
N ILE A 41 -12.53 -12.50 41.66
CA ILE A 41 -13.69 -11.70 41.25
C ILE A 41 -13.94 -11.93 39.75
N PRO A 42 -15.10 -12.47 39.35
CA PRO A 42 -15.40 -12.73 37.94
C PRO A 42 -15.69 -11.43 37.19
N THR A 43 -15.50 -11.44 35.87
CA THR A 43 -15.56 -10.23 35.04
C THR A 43 -16.97 -9.80 34.62
N ASP A 44 -17.93 -10.72 34.71
CA ASP A 44 -19.35 -10.50 34.39
C ASP A 44 -20.14 -9.81 35.51
N ALA A 45 -19.58 -9.73 36.73
CA ALA A 45 -20.25 -9.17 37.91
C ALA A 45 -19.59 -7.88 38.43
N ALA A 46 -20.41 -6.90 38.80
CA ALA A 46 -19.94 -5.63 39.36
C ALA A 46 -19.31 -5.81 40.77
N PRO A 47 -18.01 -5.46 40.95
CA PRO A 47 -17.30 -5.71 42.20
C PRO A 47 -17.87 -4.93 43.40
N SER A 48 -17.51 -5.36 44.61
CA SER A 48 -17.98 -4.72 45.85
C SER A 48 -17.38 -3.33 46.10
N HIS A 49 -16.18 -3.05 45.57
CA HIS A 49 -15.42 -1.84 45.87
C HIS A 49 -14.77 -1.26 44.61
N LEU A 50 -14.69 0.08 44.53
CA LEU A 50 -13.95 0.79 43.50
C LEU A 50 -12.47 0.94 43.89
N PRO A 51 -11.53 0.98 42.92
CA PRO A 51 -10.13 1.31 43.17
C PRO A 51 -9.95 2.75 43.69
N PRO A 52 -8.95 3.04 44.54
CA PRO A 52 -8.77 4.37 45.13
C PRO A 52 -8.63 5.52 44.11
N SER A 53 -7.97 5.31 42.97
CA SER A 53 -7.85 6.28 41.88
C SER A 53 -9.21 6.67 41.30
N ILE A 54 -10.05 5.67 41.00
CA ILE A 54 -11.40 5.83 40.48
C ILE A 54 -12.33 6.45 41.55
N HIS A 55 -12.10 6.13 42.82
CA HIS A 55 -12.82 6.68 43.96
C HIS A 55 -12.57 8.20 44.12
N THR A 56 -11.30 8.63 44.07
CA THR A 56 -10.93 10.06 44.04
C THR A 56 -11.51 10.76 42.82
N PHE A 57 -11.34 10.17 41.63
CA PHE A 57 -11.86 10.71 40.38
C PHE A 57 -13.38 10.96 40.43
N VAL A 58 -14.18 10.00 40.89
CA VAL A 58 -15.65 10.17 41.01
C VAL A 58 -16.02 11.22 42.06
N SER A 59 -15.30 11.30 43.17
CA SER A 59 -15.50 12.33 44.20
C SER A 59 -15.31 13.74 43.62
N GLU A 60 -14.18 13.97 42.93
CA GLU A 60 -13.84 15.26 42.33
C GLU A 60 -14.74 15.60 41.12
N ALA A 61 -14.93 14.67 40.19
CA ALA A 61 -15.66 14.88 38.94
C ALA A 61 -17.19 15.06 39.13
N VAL A 62 -17.78 14.39 40.12
CA VAL A 62 -19.24 14.47 40.40
C VAL A 62 -19.54 15.51 41.49
N GLY A 63 -18.52 16.05 42.16
CA GLY A 63 -18.66 17.03 43.23
C GLY A 63 -19.35 16.44 44.46
N ILE A 64 -18.91 15.25 44.90
CA ILE A 64 -19.47 14.54 46.06
C ILE A 64 -18.36 14.21 47.06
N LEU A 65 -18.70 14.15 48.35
CA LEU A 65 -17.73 13.80 49.39
C LEU A 65 -17.18 12.38 49.18
N TYR A 66 -15.87 12.22 49.41
CA TYR A 66 -15.15 10.98 49.19
C TYR A 66 -15.85 9.77 49.85
N ASP A 67 -16.24 9.90 51.12
CA ASP A 67 -16.88 8.84 51.90
C ASP A 67 -18.30 8.47 51.42
N HIS A 68 -18.89 9.24 50.49
CA HIS A 68 -20.19 8.96 49.90
C HIS A 68 -20.05 8.09 48.62
N VAL A 69 -18.86 8.05 48.00
CA VAL A 69 -18.59 7.25 46.79
C VAL A 69 -18.84 5.74 46.98
N PRO A 70 -18.49 5.08 48.10
CA PRO A 70 -18.81 3.66 48.32
C PRO A 70 -20.32 3.41 48.38
N LYS A 71 -21.06 4.33 49.01
CA LYS A 71 -22.53 4.25 49.13
C LYS A 71 -23.18 4.41 47.76
N LEU A 72 -22.75 5.41 46.99
CA LEU A 72 -23.16 5.64 45.63
C LEU A 72 -22.87 4.40 44.75
N TRP A 73 -21.66 3.83 44.83
CA TRP A 73 -21.31 2.60 44.13
C TRP A 73 -22.23 1.44 44.51
N SER A 74 -22.51 1.23 45.80
CA SER A 74 -23.42 0.16 46.24
C SER A 74 -24.83 0.28 45.65
N CYS A 75 -25.30 1.51 45.41
CA CYS A 75 -26.61 1.80 44.82
C CYS A 75 -26.65 1.74 43.28
N LEU A 76 -25.51 1.99 42.61
CA LEU A 76 -25.42 2.17 41.15
C LEU A 76 -24.72 1.02 40.42
N LYS A 77 -23.93 0.18 41.09
CA LYS A 77 -23.00 -0.74 40.41
C LYS A 77 -23.67 -1.70 39.42
N GLY A 78 -24.90 -2.14 39.69
CA GLY A 78 -25.68 -2.96 38.75
C GLY A 78 -26.11 -2.20 37.51
N ASP A 79 -26.61 -0.97 37.69
CA ASP A 79 -26.99 -0.06 36.60
C ASP A 79 -25.76 0.29 35.74
N VAL A 80 -24.59 0.49 36.36
CA VAL A 80 -23.29 0.69 35.68
C VAL A 80 -22.84 -0.55 34.91
N TRP A 81 -22.93 -1.75 35.49
CA TRP A 81 -22.47 -2.99 34.83
C TRP A 81 -23.33 -3.35 33.62
N ALA A 82 -24.64 -3.11 33.70
CA ALA A 82 -25.56 -3.33 32.59
C ALA A 82 -25.38 -2.36 31.41
N LEU A 83 -24.89 -1.13 31.65
CA LEU A 83 -24.74 -0.11 30.62
C LEU A 83 -23.51 -0.38 29.74
N SER A 84 -23.71 -0.65 28.44
CA SER A 84 -22.65 -0.94 27.46
C SER A 84 -22.61 0.10 26.33
N GLY A 85 -21.41 0.39 25.80
CA GLY A 85 -21.25 1.27 24.62
C GLY A 85 -21.49 2.76 24.90
N THR A 86 -21.34 3.20 26.16
CA THR A 86 -21.54 4.59 26.57
C THR A 86 -20.65 5.57 25.82
N LYS A 87 -21.28 6.55 25.16
CA LYS A 87 -20.60 7.74 24.65
C LYS A 87 -20.84 8.91 25.62
N LEU A 88 -19.77 9.42 26.22
CA LEU A 88 -19.82 10.63 27.03
C LEU A 88 -20.17 11.87 26.18
N SER A 89 -20.64 12.92 26.84
CA SER A 89 -20.80 14.26 26.27
C SER A 89 -19.54 15.10 26.53
N PRO A 90 -19.28 16.19 25.77
CA PRO A 90 -18.07 17.01 25.95
C PRO A 90 -17.84 17.51 27.38
N ALA A 91 -18.90 17.83 28.12
CA ALA A 91 -18.80 18.25 29.53
C ALA A 91 -18.34 17.11 30.46
N GLU A 92 -18.72 15.86 30.20
CA GLU A 92 -18.28 14.70 30.97
C GLU A 92 -16.86 14.27 30.57
N GLN A 93 -16.47 14.52 29.33
CA GLN A 93 -15.12 14.27 28.81
C GLN A 93 -14.09 15.24 29.39
N GLU A 94 -14.47 16.50 29.59
CA GLU A 94 -13.64 17.50 30.29
C GLU A 94 -13.34 17.11 31.74
N LEU A 95 -14.27 16.42 32.43
CA LEU A 95 -14.01 15.89 33.79
C LEU A 95 -12.87 14.85 33.79
N PHE A 96 -12.78 14.00 32.76
CA PHE A 96 -11.64 13.09 32.59
C PHE A 96 -10.32 13.83 32.36
N ARG A 97 -10.34 14.92 31.59
CA ARG A 97 -9.16 15.76 31.33
C ARG A 97 -8.65 16.44 32.60
N VAL A 98 -9.56 17.01 33.41
CA VAL A 98 -9.21 17.79 34.61
C VAL A 98 -8.86 16.91 35.81
N TYR A 99 -9.63 15.85 36.06
CA TYR A 99 -9.51 15.01 37.27
C TYR A 99 -8.95 13.61 36.96
N GLY A 100 -9.37 12.99 35.87
CA GLY A 100 -9.01 11.60 35.52
C GLY A 100 -7.52 11.41 35.25
N TRP A 101 -6.91 12.26 34.41
CA TRP A 101 -5.50 12.11 34.00
C TRP A 101 -4.54 12.07 35.19
N ARG A 102 -4.81 12.88 36.23
CA ARG A 102 -4.00 12.93 37.47
C ARG A 102 -4.05 11.64 38.29
N GLN A 103 -5.08 10.82 38.08
CA GLN A 103 -5.26 9.50 38.71
C GLN A 103 -4.80 8.35 37.79
N GLY A 104 -4.21 8.65 36.62
CA GLY A 104 -3.87 7.68 35.59
C GLY A 104 -5.07 7.16 34.78
N LEU A 105 -6.22 7.84 34.84
CA LEU A 105 -7.47 7.43 34.20
C LEU A 105 -7.75 8.26 32.94
N THR A 106 -8.12 7.59 31.85
CA THR A 106 -8.23 8.22 30.54
C THR A 106 -9.47 7.73 29.77
N PHE A 107 -10.23 8.64 29.14
CA PHE A 107 -11.33 8.29 28.23
C PHE A 107 -11.42 9.24 27.01
N ILE A 108 -12.04 8.76 25.91
CA ILE A 108 -12.26 9.43 24.61
C ILE A 108 -12.93 10.82 24.73
N TYR A 109 -12.43 11.80 23.98
CA TYR A 109 -13.00 13.15 23.87
C TYR A 109 -12.81 13.74 22.46
N PHE A 110 -13.90 14.27 21.89
CA PHE A 110 -13.95 15.06 20.66
C PHE A 110 -12.90 16.20 20.55
N TYR A 111 -12.29 16.63 21.66
CA TYR A 111 -11.31 17.73 21.70
C TYR A 111 -10.06 17.54 22.60
N SER A 112 -9.89 16.40 23.31
CA SER A 112 -8.61 15.84 23.87
C SER A 112 -8.79 15.07 25.18
N ALA A 113 -8.85 13.74 25.13
CA ALA A 113 -8.56 12.84 26.26
C ALA A 113 -8.41 11.38 25.78
N ALA A 114 -7.62 10.63 26.53
CA ALA A 114 -6.93 9.44 26.04
C ALA A 114 -7.76 8.15 26.07
N LEU A 115 -7.52 7.22 25.14
CA LEU A 115 -8.20 5.93 25.10
C LEU A 115 -7.36 4.83 25.76
N THR A 116 -7.92 4.10 26.74
CA THR A 116 -7.31 2.87 27.27
C THR A 116 -7.68 1.66 26.39
N LEU A 117 -6.76 1.21 25.54
CA LEU A 117 -6.88 0.01 24.72
C LEU A 117 -6.50 -1.26 25.50
N TYR A 118 -7.51 -1.99 25.95
CA TYR A 118 -7.37 -3.34 26.49
C TYR A 118 -7.34 -4.41 25.38
N PRO A 119 -6.81 -5.63 25.66
CA PRO A 119 -7.02 -6.81 24.82
C PRO A 119 -8.49 -7.23 24.83
N PRO A 120 -9.00 -7.91 23.78
CA PRO A 120 -10.40 -8.35 23.68
C PRO A 120 -10.79 -9.48 24.65
N THR A 121 -9.87 -9.90 25.54
CA THR A 121 -10.13 -10.91 26.56
C THR A 121 -9.36 -10.59 27.84
N HIS A 122 -10.05 -10.70 28.98
CA HIS A 122 -9.43 -10.69 30.31
C HIS A 122 -9.02 -12.09 30.78
N HIS A 123 -9.25 -13.14 30.00
CA HIS A 123 -8.90 -14.53 30.31
C HIS A 123 -7.88 -15.07 29.30
N CYS A 124 -7.13 -16.11 29.70
CA CYS A 124 -6.21 -16.77 28.77
C CYS A 124 -7.00 -17.52 27.69
N SER A 125 -6.78 -17.19 26.42
CA SER A 125 -7.42 -17.85 25.26
C SER A 125 -6.56 -18.94 24.61
N ASN A 126 -5.37 -19.23 25.16
CA ASN A 126 -4.58 -20.39 24.72
C ASN A 126 -5.24 -21.68 25.26
N PRO A 127 -5.66 -22.63 24.40
CA PRO A 127 -6.40 -23.83 24.80
C PRO A 127 -5.55 -24.86 25.57
N ASP A 128 -4.22 -24.82 25.42
CA ASP A 128 -3.28 -25.68 26.13
C ASP A 128 -2.94 -25.13 27.55
N CYS A 129 -3.56 -24.03 27.97
CA CYS A 129 -3.24 -23.34 29.21
C CYS A 129 -4.27 -23.57 30.33
N SER A 130 -3.89 -24.32 31.37
CA SER A 130 -4.68 -24.51 32.59
C SER A 130 -4.66 -23.30 33.55
N ALA A 131 -4.75 -22.07 33.02
CA ALA A 131 -4.73 -20.85 33.83
C ALA A 131 -6.15 -20.39 34.15
N GLU A 132 -6.61 -20.67 35.37
CA GLU A 132 -7.93 -20.29 35.85
C GLU A 132 -8.01 -18.81 36.26
N GLY A 133 -9.15 -18.19 35.96
CA GLY A 133 -9.49 -16.82 36.36
C GLY A 133 -8.86 -15.70 35.51
N PRO A 134 -9.29 -14.44 35.74
CA PRO A 134 -8.86 -13.28 34.97
C PRO A 134 -7.36 -12.93 35.13
N LEU A 135 -6.78 -12.46 34.03
CA LEU A 135 -5.42 -11.96 33.90
C LEU A 135 -5.26 -10.64 34.67
N LYS A 136 -4.53 -10.68 35.80
CA LYS A 136 -4.25 -9.49 36.65
C LYS A 136 -2.83 -8.92 36.55
N LYS A 137 -1.90 -9.56 35.80
CA LYS A 137 -0.59 -8.95 35.53
C LYS A 137 -0.72 -8.09 34.27
N ALA A 138 -0.76 -6.78 34.45
CA ALA A 138 -0.75 -5.81 33.35
C ALA A 138 0.62 -5.12 33.18
N GLU A 139 0.88 -4.66 31.96
CA GLU A 139 1.82 -3.59 31.62
C GLU A 139 0.99 -2.44 31.01
N LEU A 140 1.15 -1.22 31.50
CA LEU A 140 0.55 -0.02 30.92
C LEU A 140 1.61 0.70 30.09
N ARG A 141 1.29 1.10 28.86
CA ARG A 141 2.14 1.96 28.03
C ARG A 141 1.37 3.15 27.51
N GLU A 142 1.98 4.33 27.53
CA GLU A 142 1.56 5.46 26.71
C GLU A 142 1.71 5.09 25.21
N ILE A 143 0.77 5.56 24.39
CA ILE A 143 0.74 5.44 22.92
C ILE A 143 0.10 6.70 22.31
N ILE A 144 0.15 6.85 20.99
CA ILE A 144 -0.65 7.83 20.24
C ILE A 144 -1.64 7.07 19.36
N ILE A 145 -2.88 7.57 19.26
CA ILE A 145 -3.88 7.13 18.31
C ILE A 145 -4.14 8.25 17.32
N TYR A 146 -4.21 7.91 16.04
CA TYR A 146 -4.48 8.85 14.95
C TYR A 146 -5.92 8.67 14.46
N THR A 147 -6.70 9.75 14.40
CA THR A 147 -8.13 9.71 14.09
C THR A 147 -8.50 10.72 13.01
N GLN A 148 -9.44 10.37 12.13
CA GLN A 148 -9.84 11.24 11.01
C GLN A 148 -10.52 12.55 11.45
N GLY A 149 -11.15 12.57 12.64
CA GLY A 149 -11.95 13.70 13.12
C GLY A 149 -11.37 14.46 14.32
N GLU A 150 -10.61 13.79 15.19
CA GLU A 150 -10.11 14.36 16.46
C GLU A 150 -8.59 14.59 16.44
N GLY A 151 -7.93 14.32 15.30
CA GLY A 151 -6.48 14.42 15.17
C GLY A 151 -5.75 13.35 15.98
N ALA A 152 -4.52 13.66 16.37
CA ALA A 152 -3.69 12.78 17.20
C ALA A 152 -4.13 12.90 18.66
N VAL A 153 -4.45 11.77 19.26
CA VAL A 153 -4.95 11.68 20.64
C VAL A 153 -3.93 10.87 21.46
N PRO A 154 -3.53 11.31 22.67
CA PRO A 154 -2.80 10.44 23.58
C PRO A 154 -3.66 9.22 23.92
N ALA A 155 -3.05 8.12 24.32
CA ALA A 155 -3.80 6.90 24.66
C ALA A 155 -2.95 5.96 25.52
N HIS A 156 -3.58 5.00 26.19
CA HIS A 156 -2.88 3.94 26.91
C HIS A 156 -3.12 2.59 26.23
N ALA A 157 -2.08 1.79 26.04
CA ALA A 157 -2.20 0.37 25.74
C ALA A 157 -2.00 -0.43 27.02
N VAL A 158 -2.95 -1.33 27.32
CA VAL A 158 -2.79 -2.33 28.38
C VAL A 158 -2.40 -3.66 27.75
N HIS A 159 -1.29 -4.23 28.21
CA HIS A 159 -0.92 -5.61 27.87
C HIS A 159 -1.22 -6.53 29.06
N LEU A 160 -1.98 -7.61 28.85
CA LEU A 160 -2.32 -8.58 29.90
C LEU A 160 -1.47 -9.84 29.76
N TYR A 161 -0.79 -10.26 30.83
CA TYR A 161 0.18 -11.36 30.78
C TYR A 161 -0.30 -12.61 31.52
N CYS A 162 -0.42 -13.74 30.79
CA CYS A 162 -0.69 -15.03 31.41
C CYS A 162 0.57 -15.65 32.02
N ARG A 163 0.56 -15.91 33.33
CA ARG A 163 1.69 -16.52 34.05
C ARG A 163 1.90 -18.01 33.75
N GLY A 164 0.87 -18.71 33.26
CA GLY A 164 0.93 -20.13 32.91
C GLY A 164 1.65 -20.37 31.58
N CYS A 165 0.98 -20.09 30.46
CA CYS A 165 1.52 -20.29 29.11
C CYS A 165 2.52 -19.22 28.64
N LYS A 166 2.75 -18.18 29.46
CA LYS A 166 3.64 -17.03 29.20
C LYS A 166 3.22 -16.09 28.05
N THR A 167 2.00 -16.24 27.55
CA THR A 167 1.44 -15.37 26.50
C THR A 167 1.23 -13.94 27.02
N ASN A 168 1.66 -12.94 26.23
CA ASN A 168 1.32 -11.53 26.43
C ASN A 168 0.21 -11.12 25.46
N TYR A 169 -0.90 -10.62 25.96
CA TYR A 169 -2.05 -10.19 25.17
C TYR A 169 -2.02 -8.67 25.01
N HIS A 170 -1.98 -8.19 23.77
CA HIS A 170 -2.07 -6.77 23.40
C HIS A 170 -3.46 -6.50 22.78
N HIS A 171 -3.74 -5.25 22.37
CA HIS A 171 -5.04 -4.87 21.81
C HIS A 171 -5.42 -5.63 20.51
N ASN A 172 -4.48 -5.85 19.58
CA ASN A 172 -4.75 -6.49 18.28
C ASN A 172 -4.18 -7.90 18.10
N TYR A 173 -3.29 -8.31 18.99
CA TYR A 173 -2.56 -9.57 18.86
C TYR A 173 -2.14 -10.10 20.23
N SER A 174 -1.89 -11.40 20.28
CA SER A 174 -1.18 -12.05 21.37
C SER A 174 0.26 -12.42 20.95
N VAL A 175 1.13 -12.63 21.93
CA VAL A 175 2.55 -12.93 21.73
C VAL A 175 2.93 -14.13 22.56
N GLN A 176 3.41 -15.19 21.93
CA GLN A 176 3.88 -16.40 22.60
C GLN A 176 5.06 -17.00 21.81
N GLY A 177 6.12 -17.40 22.51
CA GLY A 177 7.29 -18.05 21.89
C GLY A 177 8.04 -17.23 20.82
N GLY A 178 7.92 -15.90 20.83
CA GLY A 178 8.47 -15.01 19.79
C GLY A 178 7.59 -14.85 18.55
N ILE A 179 6.41 -15.48 18.50
CA ILE A 179 5.40 -15.30 17.45
C ILE A 179 4.35 -14.30 17.91
N ARG A 180 3.99 -13.38 17.03
CA ARG A 180 2.88 -12.44 17.14
C ARG A 180 1.70 -12.98 16.32
N GLN A 181 0.62 -13.35 17.00
CA GLN A 181 -0.61 -13.86 16.38
C GLN A 181 -1.73 -12.84 16.58
N TYR A 182 -2.19 -12.24 15.48
CA TYR A 182 -3.32 -11.32 15.50
C TYR A 182 -4.63 -12.09 15.79
N TYR A 183 -5.58 -11.38 16.41
CA TYR A 183 -6.92 -11.92 16.62
C TYR A 183 -7.71 -11.97 15.29
N GLY A 184 -8.89 -12.59 15.32
CA GLY A 184 -9.85 -12.47 14.21
C GLY A 184 -10.53 -11.11 14.18
N ASP A 185 -11.36 -10.90 13.16
CA ASP A 185 -12.04 -9.64 12.82
C ASP A 185 -11.09 -8.48 12.46
N THR A 186 -11.63 -7.45 11.79
CA THR A 186 -10.89 -6.19 11.56
C THR A 186 -11.11 -5.26 12.75
N PRO A 187 -10.08 -4.91 13.55
CA PRO A 187 -10.23 -4.12 14.76
C PRO A 187 -10.42 -2.61 14.46
N GLN A 188 -11.14 -1.91 15.35
CA GLN A 188 -11.39 -0.46 15.22
C GLN A 188 -10.10 0.39 15.22
N TYR A 189 -9.08 -0.07 15.95
CA TYR A 189 -7.75 0.57 16.01
C TYR A 189 -6.70 -0.49 15.68
N ILE A 190 -5.65 -0.12 14.94
CA ILE A 190 -4.54 -1.02 14.60
C ILE A 190 -3.25 -0.46 15.22
N GLN A 191 -2.46 -1.31 15.87
CA GLN A 191 -1.14 -0.96 16.38
C GLN A 191 -0.09 -1.03 15.25
N ILE A 192 0.33 0.15 14.77
CA ILE A 192 1.04 0.38 13.50
C ILE A 192 2.49 0.84 13.67
N GLY A 193 3.17 0.43 14.74
CA GLY A 193 4.60 0.66 14.89
C GLY A 193 5.17 0.48 16.28
N GLU A 194 6.50 0.52 16.33
CA GLU A 194 7.26 1.10 17.43
C GLU A 194 8.19 2.20 16.87
N HIS A 195 8.92 1.96 15.76
CA HIS A 195 9.71 2.95 14.98
C HIS A 195 9.49 2.84 13.43
N GLN A 196 10.26 3.57 12.60
CA GLN A 196 9.84 4.30 11.37
C GLN A 196 10.37 3.79 9.96
N THR A 197 9.53 3.60 8.89
CA THR A 197 9.66 4.11 7.45
C THR A 197 8.50 3.66 6.48
N SER A 198 7.92 4.36 5.45
CA SER A 198 7.83 5.79 4.98
C SER A 198 6.83 6.08 3.78
N ALA A 199 5.81 6.97 3.90
CA ALA A 199 4.82 7.47 2.87
C ALA A 199 4.28 8.94 3.08
N THR A 200 4.66 9.92 2.25
CA THR A 200 4.65 11.35 2.68
C THR A 200 3.31 12.13 2.70
N ASN A 201 2.47 12.03 1.67
CA ASN A 201 1.41 13.05 1.49
C ASN A 201 0.20 12.90 2.43
N CYS A 202 -0.26 11.70 2.74
CA CYS A 202 -1.41 11.50 3.64
C CYS A 202 -1.12 11.96 5.07
N ALA A 203 0.07 11.61 5.58
CA ALA A 203 0.60 12.11 6.85
C ALA A 203 0.63 13.65 6.90
N ARG A 204 1.23 14.29 5.90
CA ARG A 204 1.32 15.75 5.85
C ARG A 204 -0.03 16.46 5.79
N ILE A 205 -1.00 15.93 5.03
CA ILE A 205 -2.36 16.50 4.95
C ILE A 205 -3.07 16.38 6.31
N TYR A 206 -2.92 15.24 6.98
CA TYR A 206 -3.45 14.99 8.31
C TYR A 206 -2.88 15.95 9.35
N ASP A 207 -1.54 16.06 9.43
CA ASP A 207 -0.87 16.94 10.40
C ASP A 207 -1.24 18.42 10.16
N MET A 208 -1.17 18.88 8.90
CA MET A 208 -1.51 20.26 8.52
C MET A 208 -2.96 20.65 8.82
N ALA A 209 -3.87 19.68 8.93
CA ALA A 209 -5.28 19.94 9.24
C ALA A 209 -5.57 19.98 10.75
N LEU A 210 -4.70 19.43 11.61
CA LEU A 210 -5.05 19.03 12.99
C LEU A 210 -4.01 19.37 14.08
N SER A 211 -2.73 19.64 13.75
CA SER A 211 -1.66 19.60 14.76
C SER A 211 -1.45 20.85 15.63
N GLU A 212 -1.87 22.05 15.20
CA GLU A 212 -1.40 23.32 15.81
C GLU A 212 -1.90 23.60 17.24
N GLN A 213 -2.99 22.96 17.70
CA GLN A 213 -3.39 23.03 19.12
C GLN A 213 -2.74 21.90 19.95
N GLN A 214 -2.82 20.67 19.44
CA GLN A 214 -2.54 19.43 20.19
C GLN A 214 -1.10 19.35 20.74
N GLU A 215 -0.11 19.85 20.00
CA GLU A 215 1.30 19.71 20.40
C GLU A 215 1.67 20.52 21.66
N ARG A 216 0.84 21.49 22.08
CA ARG A 216 0.96 22.18 23.38
C ARG A 216 0.35 21.37 24.50
N ASP A 217 -0.90 20.93 24.32
CA ASP A 217 -1.65 20.17 25.31
C ASP A 217 -0.93 18.87 25.71
N PHE A 218 -0.25 18.21 24.77
CA PHE A 218 0.59 17.04 25.03
C PHE A 218 1.78 17.36 25.95
N LYS A 219 2.45 18.50 25.71
CA LYS A 219 3.64 18.93 26.48
C LYS A 219 3.27 19.44 27.87
N GLU A 220 2.14 20.15 28.00
CA GLU A 220 1.58 20.56 29.30
C GLU A 220 1.02 19.37 30.09
N GLY A 221 0.50 18.35 29.41
CA GLY A 221 0.10 17.06 30.00
C GLY A 221 1.26 16.13 30.37
N GLY A 222 2.51 16.47 30.02
CA GLY A 222 3.70 15.67 30.33
C GLY A 222 3.91 14.42 29.47
N TRP A 223 3.24 14.32 28.32
CA TRP A 223 3.21 13.12 27.48
C TRP A 223 4.54 12.90 26.73
N GLN A 224 5.04 11.66 26.66
CA GLN A 224 6.39 11.41 26.12
C GLN A 224 6.48 11.39 24.58
N PHE A 225 5.34 11.28 23.88
CA PHE A 225 5.28 11.12 22.42
C PHE A 225 4.79 12.38 21.70
N GLY A 226 5.37 12.67 20.53
CA GLY A 226 4.92 13.75 19.65
C GLY A 226 3.65 13.39 18.86
N CYS A 227 2.89 14.41 18.42
CA CYS A 227 1.60 14.24 17.76
C CYS A 227 1.67 13.99 16.24
N THR A 228 2.85 14.12 15.61
CA THR A 228 3.05 13.96 14.16
C THR A 228 2.64 12.57 13.69
N LEU A 229 1.70 12.46 12.74
CA LEU A 229 1.42 11.19 12.07
C LEU A 229 2.60 10.90 11.15
N THR A 230 3.43 9.92 11.53
CA THR A 230 4.56 9.63 10.67
C THR A 230 4.06 8.97 9.39
N THR A 231 4.60 9.52 8.31
CA THR A 231 4.66 9.03 6.94
C THR A 231 4.83 7.49 6.91
N GLU A 232 5.54 6.95 7.88
CA GLU A 232 5.82 5.54 8.14
C GLU A 232 4.60 4.73 8.58
N ASN A 233 3.85 5.24 9.56
CA ASN A 233 2.71 4.57 10.19
C ASN A 233 1.58 4.33 9.18
N VAL A 234 1.44 5.20 8.18
CA VAL A 234 0.46 5.06 7.08
C VAL A 234 0.70 3.77 6.28
N TRP A 235 1.97 3.41 6.02
CA TRP A 235 2.28 2.16 5.33
C TRP A 235 2.05 0.92 6.18
N ASP A 236 2.43 0.97 7.45
CA ASP A 236 2.25 -0.17 8.36
C ASP A 236 0.76 -0.39 8.64
N ALA A 237 -0.03 0.68 8.74
CA ALA A 237 -1.49 0.61 8.76
C ALA A 237 -2.05 -0.09 7.52
N PHE A 238 -1.63 0.32 6.31
CA PHE A 238 -2.06 -0.30 5.06
C PHE A 238 -1.69 -1.79 5.01
N VAL A 239 -0.42 -2.14 5.28
CA VAL A 239 0.05 -3.54 5.19
C VAL A 239 -0.65 -4.42 6.23
N ILE A 240 -0.80 -3.97 7.47
CA ILE A 240 -1.49 -4.75 8.50
C ILE A 240 -2.99 -4.88 8.18
N LEU A 241 -3.68 -3.79 7.82
CA LEU A 241 -5.11 -3.81 7.50
C LEU A 241 -5.41 -4.78 6.34
N ILE A 242 -4.63 -4.71 5.26
CA ILE A 242 -4.84 -5.55 4.07
C ILE A 242 -4.51 -7.02 4.35
N LEU A 243 -3.49 -7.31 5.18
CA LEU A 243 -3.21 -8.68 5.62
C LEU A 243 -4.32 -9.23 6.55
N LEU A 244 -4.92 -8.39 7.41
CA LEU A 244 -6.06 -8.80 8.24
C LEU A 244 -7.31 -9.06 7.39
N ASP A 245 -7.68 -8.14 6.48
CA ASP A 245 -8.75 -8.30 5.48
C ASP A 245 -8.57 -9.58 4.64
N TYR A 246 -7.34 -9.90 4.23
CA TYR A 246 -7.02 -11.18 3.60
C TYR A 246 -7.29 -12.38 4.52
N HIS A 247 -6.66 -12.42 5.70
CA HIS A 247 -6.72 -13.58 6.59
C HIS A 247 -8.14 -13.88 7.09
N ASP A 248 -8.91 -12.84 7.39
CA ASP A 248 -10.31 -12.89 7.82
C ASP A 248 -11.22 -13.56 6.77
N ARG A 249 -11.18 -13.09 5.52
CA ARG A 249 -11.93 -13.68 4.39
C ARG A 249 -11.54 -15.12 4.08
N CYS A 250 -10.31 -15.52 4.41
CA CYS A 250 -9.84 -16.90 4.26
C CYS A 250 -10.14 -17.79 5.49
N GLY A 251 -10.71 -17.26 6.57
CA GLY A 251 -10.96 -18.01 7.81
C GLY A 251 -9.67 -18.44 8.53
N THR A 252 -8.63 -17.59 8.46
CA THR A 252 -7.29 -17.83 9.01
C THR A 252 -6.84 -16.67 9.89
N GLN A 253 -5.64 -16.74 10.49
CA GLN A 253 -5.11 -15.67 11.34
C GLN A 253 -3.69 -15.26 10.91
N LEU A 254 -3.42 -13.96 10.94
CA LEU A 254 -2.10 -13.40 10.63
C LEU A 254 -1.11 -13.74 11.75
N GLN A 255 -0.06 -14.49 11.40
CA GLN A 255 1.09 -14.75 12.26
C GLN A 255 2.37 -14.16 11.66
N VAL A 256 3.13 -13.43 12.46
CA VAL A 256 4.43 -12.85 12.10
C VAL A 256 5.42 -12.98 13.28
N PRO A 257 6.73 -12.84 13.07
CA PRO A 257 7.68 -12.69 14.18
C PRO A 257 7.29 -11.50 15.07
N HIS A 258 7.40 -11.65 16.39
CA HIS A 258 7.23 -10.53 17.31
C HIS A 258 8.46 -9.62 17.28
N ASP A 259 9.64 -10.23 17.38
CA ASP A 259 10.94 -9.58 17.40
C ASP A 259 11.39 -9.10 16.00
N GLY A 260 12.50 -8.37 15.96
CA GLY A 260 13.07 -7.82 14.72
C GLY A 260 12.46 -6.49 14.28
N GLU A 261 13.00 -5.93 13.20
CA GLU A 261 12.61 -4.61 12.71
C GLU A 261 11.18 -4.57 12.17
N GLN A 262 10.42 -3.55 12.56
CA GLN A 262 9.08 -3.25 12.06
C GLN A 262 8.99 -3.35 10.51
N LYS A 263 9.96 -2.75 9.81
CA LYS A 263 9.99 -2.62 8.35
C LYS A 263 10.08 -3.96 7.58
N THR A 264 10.54 -5.04 8.21
CA THR A 264 10.67 -6.39 7.61
C THR A 264 9.70 -7.40 8.22
N ARG A 265 9.09 -7.13 9.37
CA ARG A 265 8.21 -8.05 10.11
C ARG A 265 7.09 -8.68 9.26
N PHE A 266 6.51 -7.91 8.35
CA PHE A 266 5.42 -8.34 7.45
C PHE A 266 5.89 -8.83 6.08
N GLU A 267 7.20 -8.81 5.79
CA GLU A 267 7.73 -9.13 4.45
C GLU A 267 7.40 -10.57 4.04
N ALA A 268 7.49 -11.53 4.96
CA ALA A 268 7.14 -12.93 4.70
C ALA A 268 5.64 -13.10 4.35
N ALA A 269 4.75 -12.36 5.03
CA ALA A 269 3.31 -12.38 4.76
C ALA A 269 2.97 -11.71 3.42
N MET A 270 3.59 -10.56 3.11
CA MET A 270 3.47 -9.93 1.79
C MET A 270 4.00 -10.85 0.67
N ARG A 271 5.16 -11.51 0.85
CA ARG A 271 5.69 -12.49 -0.10
C ARG A 271 4.72 -13.66 -0.32
N ALA A 272 4.13 -14.20 0.76
CA ALA A 272 3.14 -15.28 0.66
C ALA A 272 1.90 -14.84 -0.15
N ARG A 273 1.37 -13.65 0.14
CA ARG A 273 0.21 -13.07 -0.56
C ARG A 273 0.51 -12.77 -2.04
N ASN A 274 1.69 -12.24 -2.36
CA ASN A 274 2.11 -12.04 -3.76
C ASN A 274 2.20 -13.37 -4.52
N LEU A 275 2.76 -14.41 -3.89
CA LEU A 275 2.83 -15.75 -4.48
C LEU A 275 1.45 -16.39 -4.66
N GLU A 276 0.47 -16.06 -3.83
CA GLU A 276 -0.93 -16.47 -4.00
C GLU A 276 -1.60 -15.75 -5.16
N VAL A 277 -1.48 -14.42 -5.28
CA VAL A 277 -2.02 -13.66 -6.44
C VAL A 277 -1.37 -14.11 -7.76
N ILE A 278 -0.06 -14.42 -7.75
CA ILE A 278 0.62 -15.04 -8.89
C ILE A 278 0.05 -16.44 -9.22
N LYS A 279 -0.33 -17.22 -8.19
CA LYS A 279 -0.84 -18.59 -8.32
C LYS A 279 -2.33 -18.70 -8.63
N GLU A 280 -3.16 -17.71 -8.29
CA GLU A 280 -4.62 -17.76 -8.48
C GLU A 280 -5.14 -16.70 -9.46
N GLY A 281 -4.32 -15.71 -9.81
CA GLY A 281 -4.74 -14.50 -10.52
C GLY A 281 -5.58 -13.56 -9.64
N HIS A 282 -6.09 -12.48 -10.22
CA HIS A 282 -7.06 -11.63 -9.54
C HIS A 282 -8.44 -12.30 -9.60
N ALA A 283 -8.95 -12.73 -8.44
CA ALA A 283 -10.07 -13.68 -8.29
C ALA A 283 -11.41 -13.29 -8.96
N CYS A 284 -11.54 -12.08 -9.50
CA CYS A 284 -12.68 -11.57 -10.26
C CYS A 284 -12.80 -12.16 -11.69
N LEU A 285 -12.19 -13.32 -11.96
CA LEU A 285 -12.26 -14.05 -13.23
C LEU A 285 -13.67 -14.58 -13.57
N GLN A 286 -14.62 -14.56 -12.62
CA GLN A 286 -15.97 -15.10 -12.79
C GLN A 286 -16.96 -14.10 -13.41
N ARG A 287 -16.83 -13.89 -14.73
CA ARG A 287 -17.88 -13.36 -15.66
C ARG A 287 -18.13 -11.83 -15.53
N PRO A 288 -18.85 -11.15 -16.47
CA PRO A 288 -19.75 -11.64 -17.52
C PRO A 288 -19.05 -12.33 -18.71
N ARG A 289 -19.83 -13.11 -19.48
CA ARG A 289 -19.64 -13.18 -20.94
C ARG A 289 -20.18 -11.88 -21.53
N TRP A 290 -19.40 -11.17 -22.35
CA TRP A 290 -19.87 -9.99 -23.08
C TRP A 290 -20.06 -10.39 -24.53
N HIS A 291 -21.31 -10.39 -25.01
CA HIS A 291 -21.67 -10.91 -26.34
C HIS A 291 -21.11 -12.34 -26.58
N ASP A 292 -21.34 -13.22 -25.60
CA ASP A 292 -20.91 -14.63 -25.53
C ASP A 292 -19.41 -14.97 -25.64
N MET A 293 -18.53 -13.99 -25.84
CA MET A 293 -17.10 -14.21 -26.09
C MET A 293 -16.18 -13.79 -24.94
N TYR A 294 -15.04 -14.49 -24.79
CA TYR A 294 -13.98 -14.22 -23.81
C TYR A 294 -12.82 -13.40 -24.40
N LEU A 295 -13.03 -12.10 -24.58
CA LEU A 295 -11.98 -11.14 -24.95
C LEU A 295 -11.12 -10.72 -23.73
N VAL A 296 -9.82 -10.49 -23.97
CA VAL A 296 -8.85 -9.85 -23.06
C VAL A 296 -8.05 -8.79 -23.84
N ILE A 297 -7.78 -7.65 -23.22
CA ILE A 297 -6.94 -6.58 -23.75
C ILE A 297 -5.71 -6.44 -22.84
N GLY A 298 -4.51 -6.45 -23.42
CA GLY A 298 -3.27 -6.10 -22.74
C GLY A 298 -2.81 -4.69 -23.08
N ASP A 299 -2.18 -4.01 -22.12
CA ASP A 299 -1.39 -2.78 -22.36
C ASP A 299 -0.33 -2.63 -21.24
N GLY A 300 0.71 -1.82 -21.49
CA GLY A 300 1.84 -1.65 -20.57
C GLY A 300 2.15 -0.20 -20.19
N LEU A 301 2.47 0.04 -18.91
CA LEU A 301 2.87 1.35 -18.38
C LEU A 301 4.22 1.32 -17.64
N SER A 302 5.06 2.33 -17.86
CA SER A 302 6.35 2.46 -17.16
C SER A 302 6.19 3.08 -15.77
N MET A 303 6.18 2.23 -14.73
CA MET A 303 6.24 2.63 -13.31
C MET A 303 7.43 2.05 -12.53
N GLY A 304 8.25 1.21 -13.18
CA GLY A 304 8.95 0.10 -12.53
C GLY A 304 9.85 0.42 -11.32
N CYS A 305 9.89 -0.50 -10.35
CA CYS A 305 10.79 -0.43 -9.19
C CYS A 305 12.28 -0.44 -9.54
N ARG A 306 13.11 -0.12 -8.54
CA ARG A 306 14.57 -0.26 -8.58
C ARG A 306 14.97 -1.73 -8.69
N ARG A 307 15.80 -2.05 -9.70
CA ARG A 307 16.37 -3.39 -9.89
C ARG A 307 17.90 -3.35 -10.00
N CYS A 308 18.52 -4.53 -9.95
CA CYS A 308 19.95 -4.69 -10.24
C CYS A 308 20.30 -4.23 -11.66
N GLN A 309 21.41 -3.48 -11.81
CA GLN A 309 21.90 -2.98 -13.09
C GLN A 309 22.35 -4.05 -14.11
N VAL A 310 22.60 -5.29 -13.68
CA VAL A 310 22.91 -6.41 -14.58
C VAL A 310 21.68 -6.76 -15.43
N SER A 311 21.86 -7.00 -16.73
CA SER A 311 20.74 -7.37 -17.61
C SER A 311 20.12 -8.71 -17.18
N HIS A 312 18.80 -8.83 -17.31
CA HIS A 312 18.00 -10.00 -16.88
C HIS A 312 18.17 -10.44 -15.42
N CYS A 313 18.84 -9.66 -14.56
CA CYS A 313 18.97 -9.97 -13.14
C CYS A 313 17.67 -9.65 -12.39
N THR A 314 16.96 -10.69 -11.96
CA THR A 314 15.74 -10.60 -11.14
C THR A 314 16.01 -10.59 -9.63
N THR A 315 17.26 -10.82 -9.20
CA THR A 315 17.64 -10.82 -7.79
C THR A 315 17.41 -9.44 -7.15
N GLU A 316 16.65 -9.42 -6.06
CA GLU A 316 16.24 -8.19 -5.37
C GLU A 316 17.43 -7.37 -4.82
N LEU A 317 17.23 -6.05 -4.74
CA LEU A 317 18.15 -5.13 -4.09
C LEU A 317 17.92 -5.14 -2.58
N ALA A 318 18.98 -5.26 -1.78
CA ALA A 318 18.91 -5.11 -0.32
C ALA A 318 18.61 -3.66 0.15
N SER A 319 18.53 -2.70 -0.78
CA SER A 319 18.11 -1.31 -0.54
C SER A 319 17.78 -0.64 -1.87
N ASN A 320 16.77 0.22 -1.92
CA ASN A 320 16.45 1.05 -3.08
C ASN A 320 17.59 2.02 -3.48
N ARG A 321 18.58 2.23 -2.60
CA ARG A 321 19.80 3.01 -2.85
C ARG A 321 20.91 2.22 -3.55
N HIS A 322 20.82 0.88 -3.63
CA HIS A 322 21.85 0.04 -4.23
C HIS A 322 21.68 -0.04 -5.75
N HIS A 323 22.81 -0.03 -6.47
CA HIS A 323 22.86 -0.27 -7.92
C HIS A 323 22.80 -1.76 -8.28
N PHE A 324 23.32 -2.61 -7.40
CA PHE A 324 23.48 -4.05 -7.62
C PHE A 324 22.87 -4.84 -6.47
N CYS A 325 22.34 -6.02 -6.77
CA CYS A 325 21.88 -6.97 -5.76
C CYS A 325 23.08 -7.55 -4.97
N PRO A 326 22.87 -8.23 -3.82
CA PRO A 326 23.95 -8.81 -3.02
C PRO A 326 24.91 -9.72 -3.81
N VAL A 327 24.40 -10.46 -4.80
CA VAL A 327 25.18 -11.36 -5.68
C VAL A 327 26.09 -10.62 -6.67
N HIS A 328 25.74 -9.38 -7.05
CA HIS A 328 26.48 -8.57 -8.02
C HIS A 328 27.18 -7.37 -7.38
N LYS A 329 27.34 -7.38 -6.04
CA LYS A 329 27.89 -6.26 -5.27
C LYS A 329 29.27 -5.82 -5.76
N ASP A 330 30.08 -6.75 -6.24
CA ASP A 330 31.45 -6.53 -6.69
C ASP A 330 31.53 -5.60 -7.92
N LEU A 331 30.44 -5.50 -8.70
CA LEU A 331 30.35 -4.60 -9.86
C LEU A 331 30.26 -3.11 -9.47
N ASN A 332 30.11 -2.76 -8.19
CA ASN A 332 30.27 -1.38 -7.74
C ASN A 332 31.72 -0.87 -7.91
N ASP A 333 32.71 -1.77 -7.97
CA ASP A 333 34.13 -1.42 -8.19
C ASP A 333 34.54 -1.44 -9.68
N VAL A 334 33.58 -1.67 -10.59
CA VAL A 334 33.78 -1.76 -12.05
C VAL A 334 33.26 -0.50 -12.75
N CYS A 335 33.89 -0.10 -13.86
CA CYS A 335 33.52 1.07 -14.64
C CYS A 335 32.04 1.04 -15.06
N SER A 336 31.29 2.09 -14.75
CA SER A 336 29.86 2.22 -15.11
C SER A 336 29.61 2.48 -16.61
N ILE A 337 30.54 2.14 -17.50
CA ILE A 337 30.39 2.21 -18.95
C ILE A 337 30.12 0.79 -19.47
N VAL A 338 29.04 0.63 -20.22
CA VAL A 338 28.59 -0.68 -20.72
C VAL A 338 29.66 -1.27 -21.64
N GLY A 339 30.16 -2.47 -21.29
CA GLY A 339 31.25 -3.14 -22.01
C GLY A 339 32.66 -2.81 -21.51
N CYS A 340 32.82 -2.21 -20.33
CA CYS A 340 34.13 -1.91 -19.74
C CYS A 340 34.36 -2.58 -18.37
N ASP A 341 35.05 -3.71 -18.36
CA ASP A 341 35.31 -4.51 -17.14
C ASP A 341 36.47 -4.00 -16.27
N THR A 342 36.97 -2.79 -16.54
CA THR A 342 38.11 -2.22 -15.80
C THR A 342 37.66 -1.54 -14.49
N ARG A 343 38.51 -1.57 -13.47
CA ARG A 343 38.17 -1.01 -12.15
C ARG A 343 38.05 0.51 -12.14
N ILE A 344 37.17 1.03 -11.29
CA ILE A 344 36.99 2.47 -11.07
C ILE A 344 38.23 3.15 -10.49
N VAL A 345 38.36 4.46 -10.73
CA VAL A 345 39.26 5.32 -9.97
C VAL A 345 38.60 5.66 -8.62
N PRO A 346 39.33 5.66 -7.49
CA PRO A 346 38.76 6.01 -6.19
C PRO A 346 38.01 7.36 -6.20
N GLY A 347 36.77 7.34 -5.67
CA GLY A 347 35.88 8.50 -5.64
C GLY A 347 35.14 8.78 -6.97
N LYS A 348 35.19 7.86 -7.94
CA LYS A 348 34.54 7.99 -9.26
C LYS A 348 33.80 6.71 -9.65
N LYS A 349 32.94 6.80 -10.66
CA LYS A 349 32.20 5.68 -11.28
C LYS A 349 32.82 5.20 -12.60
N SER A 350 33.84 5.88 -13.11
CA SER A 350 34.62 5.49 -14.29
C SER A 350 36.05 5.04 -13.95
N CYS A 351 36.62 4.21 -14.81
CA CYS A 351 38.02 3.81 -14.78
C CYS A 351 38.95 4.94 -15.24
N ALA A 352 40.26 4.68 -15.33
CA ALA A 352 41.27 5.68 -15.68
C ALA A 352 41.22 6.18 -17.15
N ASP A 353 40.34 5.64 -17.99
CA ASP A 353 40.18 6.02 -19.39
C ASP A 353 39.68 7.49 -19.52
N PRO A 354 40.39 8.37 -20.26
CA PRO A 354 40.01 9.77 -20.41
C PRO A 354 38.62 10.02 -21.02
N ALA A 355 38.16 9.16 -21.93
CA ALA A 355 36.82 9.28 -22.52
C ALA A 355 35.75 8.92 -21.49
N HIS A 356 35.92 7.82 -20.75
CA HIS A 356 35.00 7.42 -19.68
C HIS A 356 34.93 8.45 -18.55
N GLN A 357 36.07 9.08 -18.22
CA GLN A 357 36.16 10.20 -17.28
C GLN A 357 35.41 11.46 -17.78
N LYS A 358 35.49 11.76 -19.08
CA LYS A 358 34.77 12.87 -19.73
C LYS A 358 33.26 12.60 -19.76
N VAL A 359 32.84 11.36 -20.04
CA VAL A 359 31.44 10.88 -19.95
C VAL A 359 30.87 11.05 -18.53
N GLU A 360 31.60 10.64 -17.49
CA GLU A 360 31.19 10.83 -16.09
C GLU A 360 31.07 12.31 -15.71
N GLY A 361 32.05 13.12 -16.11
CA GLY A 361 32.06 14.56 -15.85
C GLY A 361 30.85 15.29 -16.43
N LEU A 362 30.52 15.01 -17.70
CA LEU A 362 29.36 15.60 -18.39
C LEU A 362 28.04 15.24 -17.69
N HIS A 363 27.86 13.97 -17.31
CA HIS A 363 26.67 13.49 -16.60
C HIS A 363 26.46 14.24 -15.27
N PHE A 364 27.51 14.32 -14.42
CA PHE A 364 27.39 14.99 -13.12
C PHE A 364 27.28 16.52 -13.19
N GLN A 365 27.91 17.18 -14.19
CA GLN A 365 27.72 18.61 -14.43
C GLN A 365 26.25 18.92 -14.76
N ARG A 366 25.63 18.13 -15.65
CA ARG A 366 24.22 18.31 -16.02
C ARG A 366 23.28 18.06 -14.84
N GLY A 367 23.56 17.06 -13.99
CA GLY A 367 22.79 16.83 -12.77
C GLY A 367 22.68 18.08 -11.89
N LYS A 368 23.79 18.80 -11.67
CA LYS A 368 23.81 20.07 -10.92
C LYS A 368 22.94 21.14 -11.59
N GLY A 369 23.00 21.25 -12.92
CA GLY A 369 22.17 22.18 -13.69
C GLY A 369 20.66 21.95 -13.51
N VAL A 370 20.22 20.69 -13.45
CA VAL A 370 18.80 20.35 -13.20
C VAL A 370 18.33 20.78 -11.80
N PHE A 371 19.18 20.65 -10.77
CA PHE A 371 18.86 21.16 -9.43
C PHE A 371 18.71 22.69 -9.43
N THR A 372 19.62 23.43 -10.07
CA THR A 372 19.52 24.89 -10.21
C THR A 372 18.27 25.33 -10.97
N LEU A 373 17.81 24.55 -11.96
CA LEU A 373 16.56 24.83 -12.68
C LEU A 373 15.31 24.53 -11.84
N ARG A 374 15.28 23.42 -11.09
CA ARG A 374 14.21 23.11 -10.13
C ARG A 374 14.08 24.20 -9.06
N GLU A 375 15.19 24.66 -8.48
CA GLU A 375 15.21 25.73 -7.47
C GLU A 375 14.62 27.04 -8.02
N ARG A 376 14.90 27.39 -9.28
CA ARG A 376 14.31 28.56 -9.95
C ARG A 376 12.81 28.40 -10.18
N LEU A 377 12.35 27.24 -10.64
CA LEU A 377 10.93 26.96 -10.83
C LEU A 377 10.15 26.99 -9.51
N GLN A 378 10.73 26.45 -8.44
CA GLN A 378 10.13 26.44 -7.11
C GLN A 378 10.00 27.86 -6.54
N LYS A 379 11.02 28.71 -6.72
CA LYS A 379 10.96 30.14 -6.39
C LYS A 379 9.93 30.91 -7.23
N HIS A 380 9.76 30.56 -8.50
CA HIS A 380 8.71 31.15 -9.35
C HIS A 380 7.30 30.74 -8.87
N ARG A 381 7.09 29.46 -8.52
CA ARG A 381 5.80 28.98 -7.95
C ARG A 381 5.46 29.68 -6.62
N GLN A 382 6.45 29.98 -5.78
CA GLN A 382 6.25 30.76 -4.55
C GLN A 382 5.82 32.22 -4.77
N LEU A 383 6.03 32.78 -5.97
CA LEU A 383 5.66 34.16 -6.30
C LEU A 383 4.27 34.29 -6.95
N HIS A 384 3.66 33.18 -7.39
CA HIS A 384 2.37 33.17 -8.08
C HIS A 384 1.45 32.06 -7.52
N PRO A 385 0.77 32.28 -6.37
CA PRO A 385 0.12 31.20 -5.61
C PRO A 385 -1.25 30.71 -6.11
N HIS A 386 -1.73 31.20 -7.26
CA HIS A 386 -3.06 30.87 -7.78
C HIS A 386 -2.98 29.92 -8.98
N ASP A 387 -3.17 28.62 -8.73
CA ASP A 387 -4.22 27.80 -9.35
C ASP A 387 -4.25 26.37 -8.77
N GLN A 388 -5.43 25.74 -8.76
CA GLN A 388 -5.69 24.48 -8.01
C GLN A 388 -5.33 23.20 -8.77
N ALA A 389 -4.19 23.18 -9.49
CA ALA A 389 -3.71 22.02 -10.28
C ALA A 389 -2.53 21.26 -9.62
N THR A 390 -2.21 21.58 -8.36
CA THR A 390 -0.89 21.36 -7.74
C THR A 390 -0.38 19.93 -7.64
N ALA A 391 -1.25 18.92 -7.62
CA ALA A 391 -0.83 17.51 -7.52
C ALA A 391 -0.43 16.87 -8.87
N LEU A 392 -1.08 17.27 -9.96
CA LEU A 392 -0.84 16.68 -11.28
C LEU A 392 0.38 17.31 -11.97
N GLU A 393 0.58 18.62 -11.81
CA GLU A 393 1.70 19.34 -12.41
C GLU A 393 3.07 19.02 -11.79
N GLU A 394 3.14 18.61 -10.51
CA GLU A 394 4.40 18.11 -9.95
C GLU A 394 4.75 16.73 -10.54
N ASP A 395 3.75 15.92 -10.85
CA ASP A 395 3.94 14.61 -11.47
C ASP A 395 4.33 14.76 -12.96
N GLU A 396 3.75 15.70 -13.71
CA GLU A 396 4.20 16.04 -15.07
C GLU A 396 5.61 16.65 -15.12
N ALA A 397 5.93 17.59 -14.21
CA ALA A 397 7.27 18.15 -14.10
C ALA A 397 8.34 17.10 -13.72
N ASN A 398 7.95 15.99 -13.09
CA ASN A 398 8.82 14.84 -12.85
C ASN A 398 8.87 13.86 -14.04
N LYS A 399 7.72 13.57 -14.69
CA LYS A 399 7.65 12.74 -15.92
C LYS A 399 8.58 13.29 -17.01
N GLY A 400 8.60 14.61 -17.22
CA GLY A 400 9.47 15.27 -18.21
C GLY A 400 10.97 15.19 -17.92
N LEU A 401 11.40 14.76 -16.73
CA LEU A 401 12.81 14.64 -16.33
C LEU A 401 13.30 13.18 -16.25
N ASP A 402 12.43 12.25 -15.85
CA ASP A 402 12.76 10.84 -15.61
C ASP A 402 12.31 9.88 -16.72
N TYR A 403 11.76 10.36 -17.84
CA TYR A 403 11.58 9.53 -19.05
C TYR A 403 12.96 9.03 -19.53
N GLU A 404 13.19 7.70 -19.46
CA GLU A 404 14.44 7.04 -19.88
C GLU A 404 14.59 7.01 -21.41
N GLY A 405 14.58 8.18 -22.06
CA GLY A 405 15.06 8.33 -23.43
C GLY A 405 16.50 7.84 -23.54
N GLN A 406 16.81 7.06 -24.59
CA GLN A 406 18.14 6.49 -24.79
C GLN A 406 19.20 7.60 -24.84
N GLU A 407 20.00 7.70 -23.77
CA GLU A 407 21.14 8.61 -23.68
C GLU A 407 22.41 7.82 -24.01
N TRP A 408 23.21 8.38 -24.92
CA TRP A 408 24.51 7.83 -25.29
C TRP A 408 25.50 8.95 -25.54
N PHE A 409 26.77 8.61 -25.43
CA PHE A 409 27.88 9.54 -25.60
C PHE A 409 28.62 9.14 -26.87
N VAL A 410 28.96 10.12 -27.71
CA VAL A 410 29.67 9.90 -28.97
C VAL A 410 31.04 10.57 -28.86
N GLU A 411 32.10 9.79 -29.05
CA GLU A 411 33.47 10.30 -29.19
C GLU A 411 33.83 10.41 -30.67
N ASP A 412 34.29 11.61 -31.06
CA ASP A 412 34.83 11.89 -32.39
C ASP A 412 36.33 11.55 -32.51
N GLY A 413 36.89 11.72 -33.70
CA GLY A 413 38.31 11.43 -33.98
C GLY A 413 39.31 12.30 -33.21
N ASP A 414 38.87 13.42 -32.62
CA ASP A 414 39.69 14.36 -31.85
C ASP A 414 39.57 14.13 -30.32
N GLY A 415 38.88 13.06 -29.90
CA GLY A 415 38.66 12.73 -28.49
C GLY A 415 37.61 13.60 -27.79
N ASN A 416 36.70 14.23 -28.55
CA ASN A 416 35.59 15.00 -27.99
C ASN A 416 34.33 14.17 -27.84
N VAL A 417 33.84 14.15 -26.60
CA VAL A 417 32.67 13.40 -26.18
C VAL A 417 31.46 14.32 -26.17
N ALA A 418 30.51 14.08 -27.07
CA ALA A 418 29.21 14.75 -27.14
C ALA A 418 28.11 13.88 -26.53
N VAL A 419 27.08 14.51 -25.94
CA VAL A 419 25.91 13.81 -25.39
C VAL A 419 24.78 13.81 -26.41
N HIS A 420 24.27 12.64 -26.75
CA HIS A 420 23.12 12.44 -27.63
C HIS A 420 21.96 11.81 -26.86
N ARG A 421 20.74 12.17 -27.27
CA ARG A 421 19.50 11.70 -26.66
C ARG A 421 18.46 11.41 -27.73
N GLN A 422 17.80 10.28 -27.61
CA GLN A 422 16.57 9.99 -28.34
C GLN A 422 15.45 9.77 -27.33
N ILE A 423 14.36 10.55 -27.43
CA ILE A 423 13.12 10.23 -26.72
C ILE A 423 12.63 8.91 -27.32
N HIS A 424 12.37 7.89 -26.50
CA HIS A 424 11.72 6.68 -26.99
C HIS A 424 10.29 7.04 -27.43
N PRO A 425 9.91 6.90 -28.71
CA PRO A 425 8.49 6.71 -29.02
C PRO A 425 8.06 5.41 -28.33
N GLY A 426 6.88 5.41 -27.71
CA GLY A 426 6.34 4.22 -27.05
C GLY A 426 6.23 3.06 -28.04
N SER A 427 6.62 1.86 -27.60
CA SER A 427 6.44 0.53 -28.21
C SER A 427 6.14 0.49 -29.72
N ILE A 428 7.12 0.92 -30.52
CA ILE A 428 7.18 0.85 -32.00
C ILE A 428 6.20 1.81 -32.72
N GLY A 429 6.77 2.55 -33.67
CA GLY A 429 6.05 3.49 -34.53
C GLY A 429 7.00 4.52 -35.11
N VAL A 430 7.77 4.15 -36.13
CA VAL A 430 8.56 5.09 -36.93
C VAL A 430 7.64 5.58 -38.06
N ASP A 431 7.33 6.87 -38.05
CA ASP A 431 6.55 7.51 -39.10
C ASP A 431 7.33 7.53 -40.43
N ASP A 432 6.62 7.39 -41.55
CA ASP A 432 7.20 7.34 -42.90
C ASP A 432 7.92 8.67 -43.28
N SER A 433 7.70 9.74 -42.51
CA SER A 433 8.37 11.04 -42.67
C SER A 433 9.80 11.11 -42.09
N ALA A 434 10.25 10.10 -41.33
CA ALA A 434 11.44 10.19 -40.47
C ALA A 434 12.81 10.01 -41.19
N LEU A 435 13.05 10.76 -42.27
CA LEU A 435 14.38 10.86 -42.89
C LEU A 435 15.30 11.80 -42.10
N CYS A 436 16.25 11.24 -41.34
CA CYS A 436 17.36 12.01 -40.76
C CYS A 436 18.73 11.44 -41.19
N GLU A 437 19.33 12.05 -42.22
CA GLU A 437 20.67 11.69 -42.70
C GLU A 437 21.76 12.15 -41.71
N ALA A 438 22.15 11.25 -40.80
CA ALA A 438 23.32 11.46 -39.96
C ALA A 438 24.61 11.25 -40.77
N VAL A 439 25.26 12.35 -41.18
CA VAL A 439 26.57 12.35 -41.84
C VAL A 439 27.58 11.60 -40.97
N LYS A 440 28.18 10.54 -41.53
CA LYS A 440 29.22 9.74 -40.85
C LYS A 440 30.60 10.31 -41.16
N SER A 441 31.49 10.26 -40.19
CA SER A 441 32.92 10.54 -40.32
C SER A 441 33.67 9.29 -40.80
N ASP A 442 34.69 9.49 -41.64
CA ASP A 442 35.48 8.38 -42.21
C ASP A 442 36.33 7.61 -41.19
N THR A 443 36.53 8.18 -39.99
CA THR A 443 37.32 7.57 -38.89
C THR A 443 36.48 6.73 -37.91
N GLY A 444 35.15 6.77 -37.98
CA GLY A 444 34.25 5.93 -37.20
C GLY A 444 34.09 6.35 -35.73
N ASN A 445 33.10 7.21 -35.46
CA ASN A 445 32.78 7.67 -34.11
C ASN A 445 32.44 6.52 -33.14
N ARG A 446 32.97 6.58 -31.90
CA ARG A 446 32.69 5.58 -30.86
C ARG A 446 31.46 5.94 -30.05
N LYS A 447 30.57 4.96 -29.77
CA LYS A 447 29.31 5.14 -29.04
C LYS A 447 29.38 4.47 -27.66
N TYR A 448 29.43 5.25 -26.59
CA TYR A 448 29.41 4.77 -25.20
C TYR A 448 27.99 4.87 -24.60
N LYS A 449 27.61 3.89 -23.76
CA LYS A 449 26.41 3.90 -22.91
C LYS A 449 26.85 3.80 -21.46
N ALA A 450 26.23 4.57 -20.56
CA ALA A 450 26.64 4.67 -19.16
C ALA A 450 25.50 4.36 -18.18
N LEU A 451 25.83 3.78 -17.02
CA LEU A 451 24.90 3.36 -15.98
C LEU A 451 25.18 4.08 -14.64
N PHE A 452 25.36 5.40 -14.67
CA PHE A 452 25.72 6.18 -13.48
C PHE A 452 24.62 6.31 -12.42
N GLY A 453 23.35 6.06 -12.77
CA GLY A 453 22.21 5.97 -11.85
C GLY A 453 21.62 4.56 -11.86
N GLY A 454 21.01 4.13 -10.74
CA GLY A 454 20.30 2.86 -10.67
C GLY A 454 19.18 2.77 -11.72
N VAL A 455 18.98 1.59 -12.29
CA VAL A 455 17.96 1.33 -13.33
C VAL A 455 16.62 0.91 -12.71
N ARG A 456 15.57 0.89 -13.54
CA ARG A 456 14.24 0.38 -13.18
C ARG A 456 13.87 -0.88 -13.96
N THR A 457 12.80 -1.56 -13.55
CA THR A 457 12.06 -2.46 -14.46
C THR A 457 11.40 -1.62 -15.56
N HIS A 458 11.20 -2.19 -16.75
CA HIS A 458 10.84 -1.43 -17.94
C HIS A 458 9.39 -0.94 -17.91
N ASN A 459 8.47 -1.86 -17.65
CA ASN A 459 7.05 -1.55 -17.52
C ASN A 459 6.32 -2.63 -16.73
N GLU A 460 5.17 -2.26 -16.18
CA GLU A 460 4.13 -3.19 -15.78
C GLU A 460 3.26 -3.48 -17.01
N GLN A 461 2.93 -4.74 -17.27
CA GLN A 461 1.86 -5.14 -18.19
C GLN A 461 0.61 -5.43 -17.36
N VAL A 462 -0.57 -5.04 -17.84
CA VAL A 462 -1.87 -5.49 -17.27
C VAL A 462 -2.71 -6.20 -18.33
N LEU A 463 -3.47 -7.20 -17.90
CA LEU A 463 -4.51 -7.84 -18.71
C LEU A 463 -5.88 -7.47 -18.17
N VAL A 464 -6.74 -6.92 -19.03
CA VAL A 464 -8.01 -6.29 -18.66
C VAL A 464 -9.15 -6.84 -19.52
N ARG A 465 -10.33 -7.06 -18.94
CA ARG A 465 -11.56 -7.39 -19.68
C ARG A 465 -12.20 -6.12 -20.25
N PRO A 466 -13.06 -6.22 -21.29
CA PRO A 466 -13.80 -5.08 -21.84
C PRO A 466 -14.60 -4.25 -20.81
N CYS A 467 -14.98 -4.86 -19.68
CA CYS A 467 -15.66 -4.20 -18.57
C CYS A 467 -14.75 -3.50 -17.54
N GLY A 468 -13.43 -3.40 -17.81
CA GLY A 468 -12.46 -2.73 -16.93
C GLY A 468 -11.98 -3.55 -15.73
N VAL A 469 -12.41 -4.81 -15.59
CA VAL A 469 -11.89 -5.76 -14.59
C VAL A 469 -10.51 -6.26 -15.01
N ILE A 470 -9.52 -6.14 -14.13
CA ILE A 470 -8.12 -6.54 -14.35
C ILE A 470 -7.96 -8.01 -13.94
N CYS A 471 -7.50 -8.87 -14.85
CA CYS A 471 -7.29 -10.29 -14.60
C CYS A 471 -5.89 -10.60 -14.01
N SER A 472 -4.86 -9.88 -14.45
CA SER A 472 -3.48 -10.07 -14.01
C SER A 472 -2.61 -8.85 -14.30
N ARG A 473 -1.45 -8.80 -13.63
CA ARG A 473 -0.36 -7.85 -13.84
C ARG A 473 0.95 -8.63 -13.93
N ALA A 474 1.94 -8.12 -14.66
CA ALA A 474 3.30 -8.68 -14.69
C ALA A 474 4.37 -7.58 -14.91
N THR A 475 5.40 -7.59 -14.07
CA THR A 475 6.56 -6.69 -14.18
C THR A 475 7.55 -7.17 -15.25
N PHE A 476 7.76 -6.40 -16.31
CA PHE A 476 8.71 -6.70 -17.40
C PHE A 476 10.05 -5.99 -17.17
N TYR A 477 11.16 -6.72 -17.29
CA TYR A 477 12.47 -6.22 -16.80
C TYR A 477 13.29 -5.40 -17.82
N ASN A 478 13.05 -5.53 -19.14
CA ASN A 478 13.85 -4.89 -20.19
C ASN A 478 13.01 -4.55 -21.44
N ALA A 479 13.34 -3.46 -22.15
CA ALA A 479 12.64 -3.02 -23.37
C ALA A 479 12.76 -4.01 -24.55
N GLU A 480 13.91 -4.67 -24.68
CA GLU A 480 14.18 -5.69 -25.71
C GLU A 480 13.41 -7.01 -25.46
N VAL A 481 12.67 -7.09 -24.35
CA VAL A 481 11.83 -8.24 -23.95
C VAL A 481 10.35 -7.88 -24.14
N VAL A 482 9.93 -7.81 -25.41
CA VAL A 482 8.66 -8.46 -25.79
C VAL A 482 8.82 -9.99 -25.76
N SER A 483 10.08 -10.46 -25.84
CA SER A 483 10.50 -11.81 -26.17
C SER A 483 9.82 -12.94 -25.35
N ASN A 484 9.03 -13.72 -26.10
CA ASN A 484 9.02 -15.19 -26.13
C ASN A 484 8.55 -15.97 -24.90
N ARG A 485 8.81 -15.50 -23.67
CA ARG A 485 8.65 -16.27 -22.43
C ARG A 485 7.92 -15.52 -21.34
N GLU A 486 8.17 -14.22 -21.16
CA GLU A 486 7.40 -13.39 -20.21
C GLU A 486 5.98 -13.13 -20.74
N PHE A 487 5.85 -12.90 -22.05
CA PHE A 487 4.55 -12.73 -22.72
C PHE A 487 3.80 -14.06 -22.89
N ALA A 488 4.50 -15.11 -23.36
CA ALA A 488 3.94 -16.46 -23.48
C ALA A 488 3.58 -17.06 -22.11
N ALA A 489 4.28 -16.67 -21.03
CA ALA A 489 3.79 -16.87 -19.68
C ALA A 489 2.51 -16.06 -19.48
N ALA A 490 2.59 -14.73 -19.38
CA ALA A 490 1.50 -13.84 -18.95
C ALA A 490 0.16 -14.10 -19.65
N THR A 491 0.18 -14.52 -20.93
CA THR A 491 -1.02 -14.85 -21.70
C THR A 491 -1.29 -16.36 -21.86
N GLY A 492 -0.31 -17.27 -21.88
CA GLY A 492 -0.53 -18.68 -22.27
C GLY A 492 0.10 -19.79 -21.40
N SER A 493 0.95 -19.48 -20.42
CA SER A 493 1.63 -20.49 -19.58
C SER A 493 1.96 -20.05 -18.14
N HIS A 494 1.62 -18.82 -17.76
CA HIS A 494 1.50 -18.37 -16.37
C HIS A 494 0.21 -18.93 -15.75
N PRO A 495 0.12 -19.07 -14.41
CA PRO A 495 -1.11 -19.56 -13.77
C PRO A 495 -2.39 -18.82 -14.19
N THR A 496 -2.34 -17.54 -14.56
CA THR A 496 -3.49 -16.69 -14.95
C THR A 496 -4.58 -17.38 -15.79
N PHE A 497 -4.22 -18.25 -16.74
CA PHE A 497 -5.18 -19.02 -17.55
C PHE A 497 -5.07 -20.56 -17.40
N LEU A 498 -4.20 -21.02 -16.49
CA LEU A 498 -4.07 -22.43 -16.09
C LEU A 498 -4.70 -22.72 -14.70
N VAL A 499 -5.14 -21.67 -13.98
CA VAL A 499 -5.75 -21.81 -12.65
C VAL A 499 -7.15 -22.40 -12.68
N PRO A 500 -7.55 -23.11 -11.61
CA PRO A 500 -8.95 -23.42 -11.36
C PRO A 500 -9.80 -22.15 -11.44
N ARG A 501 -10.83 -22.17 -12.30
CA ARG A 501 -11.79 -21.08 -12.60
C ARG A 501 -11.35 -20.02 -13.62
N ALA A 502 -10.09 -19.99 -14.08
CA ALA A 502 -9.78 -19.15 -15.25
C ALA A 502 -10.43 -19.70 -16.52
N ILE A 503 -10.69 -18.80 -17.46
CA ILE A 503 -11.21 -19.14 -18.79
C ILE A 503 -10.28 -18.52 -19.81
N LYS A 504 -9.68 -19.39 -20.62
CA LYS A 504 -8.83 -19.06 -21.77
C LYS A 504 -9.52 -18.02 -22.66
N PRO A 505 -8.83 -16.93 -23.06
CA PRO A 505 -9.39 -15.98 -24.00
C PRO A 505 -9.59 -16.61 -25.38
N GLU A 506 -10.72 -16.31 -26.00
CA GLU A 506 -10.94 -16.54 -27.44
C GLU A 506 -10.21 -15.46 -28.25
N HIS A 507 -10.14 -14.23 -27.73
CA HIS A 507 -9.41 -13.12 -28.33
C HIS A 507 -8.51 -12.42 -27.32
N PHE A 508 -7.34 -12.03 -27.80
CA PHE A 508 -6.36 -11.25 -27.08
C PHE A 508 -5.92 -10.05 -27.92
N VAL A 509 -6.08 -8.84 -27.39
CA VAL A 509 -5.74 -7.57 -28.06
C VAL A 509 -4.48 -6.95 -27.44
N TYR A 510 -3.54 -6.48 -28.26
CA TYR A 510 -2.29 -5.85 -27.79
C TYR A 510 -1.67 -4.90 -28.82
N ASN A 511 -0.99 -3.83 -28.39
CA ASN A 511 -0.45 -2.79 -29.29
C ASN A 511 0.60 -3.32 -30.29
N THR A 512 1.41 -4.32 -29.89
CA THR A 512 2.40 -5.00 -30.73
C THR A 512 2.11 -6.50 -30.90
N ASN A 513 0.83 -6.87 -31.03
CA ASN A 513 0.42 -8.29 -31.15
C ASN A 513 0.98 -9.00 -32.39
N CYS A 514 1.42 -8.26 -33.41
CA CYS A 514 2.20 -8.80 -34.53
C CYS A 514 3.52 -9.43 -34.06
N ASP A 515 4.25 -8.76 -33.18
CA ASP A 515 5.56 -9.22 -32.70
C ASP A 515 5.37 -10.40 -31.76
N ALA A 516 4.41 -10.29 -30.84
CA ALA A 516 4.00 -11.40 -29.98
C ALA A 516 3.62 -12.65 -30.78
N ARG A 517 2.87 -12.49 -31.90
CA ARG A 517 2.50 -13.62 -32.75
C ARG A 517 3.68 -14.20 -33.54
N GLN A 518 4.56 -13.38 -34.10
CA GLN A 518 5.81 -13.86 -34.73
C GLN A 518 6.66 -14.67 -33.74
N GLN A 519 6.76 -14.19 -32.51
CA GLN A 519 7.52 -14.82 -31.45
C GLN A 519 6.90 -16.15 -31.01
N VAL A 520 5.59 -16.18 -30.72
CA VAL A 520 4.93 -17.44 -30.35
C VAL A 520 5.02 -18.48 -31.49
N LEU A 521 4.90 -18.06 -32.75
CA LEU A 521 5.10 -18.96 -33.92
C LEU A 521 6.53 -19.53 -34.00
N ALA A 522 7.54 -18.84 -33.45
CA ALA A 522 8.92 -19.32 -33.38
C ALA A 522 9.18 -20.31 -32.23
N HIS A 523 8.24 -20.47 -31.29
CA HIS A 523 8.33 -21.39 -30.14
C HIS A 523 7.12 -22.35 -30.14
N PRO A 524 7.19 -23.48 -30.87
CA PRO A 524 6.05 -24.38 -31.10
C PRO A 524 5.36 -24.89 -29.83
N GLU A 525 6.10 -25.02 -28.73
CA GLU A 525 5.60 -25.41 -27.41
C GLU A 525 4.63 -24.38 -26.81
N HIS A 526 4.78 -23.11 -27.17
CA HIS A 526 3.83 -22.05 -26.81
C HIS A 526 2.71 -21.94 -27.85
N TRP A 527 3.02 -22.04 -29.15
CA TRP A 527 2.03 -21.91 -30.24
C TRP A 527 0.84 -22.86 -30.10
N ALA A 528 1.06 -24.08 -29.59
CA ALA A 528 -0.02 -25.03 -29.30
C ALA A 528 -1.15 -24.48 -28.40
N TRP A 529 -0.88 -23.47 -27.57
CA TRP A 529 -1.89 -22.79 -26.75
C TRP A 529 -2.63 -21.67 -27.50
N PHE A 530 -2.02 -21.03 -28.50
CA PHE A 530 -2.57 -19.87 -29.23
C PHE A 530 -3.26 -20.21 -30.56
N LEU A 531 -3.28 -21.49 -30.97
CA LEU A 531 -3.88 -21.97 -32.24
C LEU A 531 -5.32 -21.48 -32.49
N ASP A 532 -6.09 -21.38 -31.42
CA ASP A 532 -7.51 -21.05 -31.29
C ASP A 532 -7.75 -19.66 -30.68
N VAL A 533 -6.71 -18.82 -30.60
CA VAL A 533 -6.78 -17.48 -30.00
C VAL A 533 -6.57 -16.39 -31.06
N GLY A 534 -7.58 -15.53 -31.23
CA GLY A 534 -7.50 -14.35 -32.09
C GLY A 534 -6.52 -13.32 -31.52
N MET A 535 -5.34 -13.19 -32.13
CA MET A 535 -4.31 -12.22 -31.73
C MET A 535 -4.43 -10.93 -32.54
N THR A 536 -5.16 -9.96 -32.01
CA THR A 536 -5.55 -8.74 -32.74
C THR A 536 -4.71 -7.54 -32.26
N VAL A 537 -4.26 -6.65 -33.15
CA VAL A 537 -3.65 -5.38 -32.73
C VAL A 537 -4.73 -4.39 -32.29
N ASP A 538 -4.48 -3.58 -31.26
CA ASP A 538 -5.41 -2.52 -30.85
C ASP A 538 -5.77 -1.59 -32.03
N VAL A 539 -7.04 -1.23 -32.17
CA VAL A 539 -7.55 -0.47 -33.33
C VAL A 539 -6.89 0.91 -33.44
N PHE A 540 -6.61 1.59 -32.32
CA PHE A 540 -5.95 2.88 -32.34
C PHE A 540 -4.48 2.75 -32.76
N HIS A 541 -3.74 1.80 -32.20
CA HIS A 541 -2.35 1.51 -32.61
C HIS A 541 -2.26 1.04 -34.07
N PHE A 542 -3.18 0.20 -34.53
CA PHE A 542 -3.21 -0.29 -35.90
C PHE A 542 -3.37 0.85 -36.91
N LEU A 543 -4.19 1.85 -36.60
CA LEU A 543 -4.45 3.01 -37.47
C LEU A 543 -3.41 4.14 -37.34
N ASN A 544 -2.74 4.30 -36.19
CA ASN A 544 -1.92 5.48 -35.88
C ASN A 544 -0.43 5.18 -35.56
N LYS A 545 -0.02 3.90 -35.50
CA LYS A 545 1.35 3.47 -35.12
C LYS A 545 1.94 2.36 -35.98
N HIS A 546 1.12 1.50 -36.59
CA HIS A 546 1.60 0.49 -37.54
C HIS A 546 1.67 1.03 -38.97
N GLN A 547 2.79 0.77 -39.64
CA GLN A 547 2.94 1.07 -41.06
C GLN A 547 2.05 0.14 -41.91
N ILE A 548 1.42 0.68 -42.95
CA ILE A 548 0.58 -0.11 -43.89
C ILE A 548 1.41 -1.20 -44.59
N THR A 549 2.71 -0.95 -44.77
CA THR A 549 3.72 -1.86 -45.32
C THR A 549 4.06 -3.05 -44.40
N HIS A 550 3.62 -3.08 -43.13
CA HIS A 550 3.89 -4.20 -42.21
C HIS A 550 3.01 -5.41 -42.52
N LEU A 551 3.32 -6.11 -43.63
CA LEU A 551 2.50 -7.19 -44.20
C LEU A 551 2.10 -8.28 -43.20
N PHE A 552 3.00 -8.68 -42.29
CA PHE A 552 2.67 -9.68 -41.26
C PHE A 552 1.53 -9.21 -40.33
N CYS A 553 1.56 -7.96 -39.91
CA CYS A 553 0.51 -7.36 -39.09
C CYS A 553 -0.81 -7.28 -39.88
N GLN A 554 -0.75 -6.86 -41.15
CA GLN A 554 -1.89 -6.82 -42.07
C GLN A 554 -2.51 -8.21 -42.28
N GLU A 555 -1.69 -9.25 -42.43
CA GLU A 555 -2.17 -10.60 -42.71
C GLU A 555 -2.71 -11.33 -41.47
N HIS A 556 -2.11 -11.14 -40.28
CA HIS A 556 -2.38 -12.00 -39.14
C HIS A 556 -3.00 -11.32 -37.92
N CYS A 557 -2.87 -9.99 -37.78
CA CYS A 557 -3.30 -9.28 -36.57
C CYS A 557 -4.22 -8.06 -36.83
N ASN A 558 -4.53 -7.77 -38.10
CA ASN A 558 -5.45 -6.71 -38.50
C ASN A 558 -6.86 -6.94 -37.91
N PRO A 559 -7.44 -5.97 -37.16
CA PRO A 559 -8.79 -6.07 -36.60
C PRO A 559 -9.89 -6.50 -37.58
N ALA A 560 -9.83 -6.06 -38.83
CA ALA A 560 -10.85 -6.34 -39.84
C ALA A 560 -10.91 -7.82 -40.28
N LYS A 561 -9.96 -8.66 -39.83
CA LYS A 561 -9.99 -10.11 -40.05
C LYS A 561 -10.78 -10.88 -38.98
N PHE A 562 -11.29 -10.17 -37.96
CA PHE A 562 -12.00 -10.72 -36.81
C PHE A 562 -13.43 -10.14 -36.72
N PRO A 563 -14.34 -10.49 -37.64
CA PRO A 563 -15.67 -9.88 -37.74
C PRO A 563 -16.52 -10.07 -36.47
N GLU A 564 -16.28 -11.11 -35.68
CA GLU A 564 -16.86 -11.36 -34.36
C GLU A 564 -16.58 -10.25 -33.32
N LEU A 565 -15.56 -9.41 -33.52
CA LEU A 565 -15.31 -8.22 -32.70
C LEU A 565 -16.13 -6.98 -33.16
N MET A 566 -16.70 -7.00 -34.36
CA MET A 566 -17.43 -5.87 -34.95
C MET A 566 -18.91 -5.85 -34.56
N GLY A 567 -19.42 -4.66 -34.24
CA GLY A 567 -20.81 -4.46 -33.84
C GLY A 567 -21.83 -4.68 -34.98
N PRO A 568 -23.13 -4.69 -34.68
CA PRO A 568 -24.19 -5.11 -35.63
C PRO A 568 -24.34 -4.22 -36.87
N ASP A 569 -23.69 -3.06 -36.90
CA ASP A 569 -23.67 -2.13 -38.05
C ASP A 569 -22.48 -2.33 -38.99
N GLY A 570 -21.53 -3.21 -38.63
CA GLY A 570 -20.29 -3.45 -39.38
C GLY A 570 -19.32 -2.26 -39.43
N LYS A 571 -19.49 -1.27 -38.53
CA LYS A 571 -18.70 -0.01 -38.52
C LYS A 571 -18.18 0.34 -37.13
N THR A 572 -18.88 -0.07 -36.08
CA THR A 572 -18.46 0.04 -34.69
C THR A 572 -17.83 -1.27 -34.21
N TRP A 573 -17.09 -1.24 -33.09
CA TRP A 573 -16.60 -2.43 -32.40
C TRP A 573 -17.49 -2.72 -31.18
N PHE A 574 -17.72 -3.99 -30.86
CA PHE A 574 -18.48 -4.38 -29.66
C PHE A 574 -17.78 -3.98 -28.34
N PHE A 575 -16.48 -3.68 -28.40
CA PHE A 575 -15.61 -3.54 -27.23
C PHE A 575 -14.69 -2.32 -27.38
N ASN A 576 -14.48 -1.58 -26.28
CA ASN A 576 -13.46 -0.54 -26.21
C ASN A 576 -12.07 -1.19 -26.07
N THR A 577 -11.26 -1.20 -27.14
CA THR A 577 -9.89 -1.74 -27.08
C THR A 577 -8.94 -0.86 -26.26
N SER A 578 -9.22 0.44 -26.11
CA SER A 578 -8.46 1.36 -25.26
C SER A 578 -8.75 1.20 -23.75
N ILE A 579 -9.52 0.19 -23.32
CA ILE A 579 -9.84 -0.02 -21.89
C ILE A 579 -8.59 -0.33 -21.03
N ALA A 580 -7.55 -0.94 -21.63
CA ALA A 580 -6.30 -1.21 -20.93
C ALA A 580 -5.46 0.07 -20.75
N GLU A 581 -5.40 0.95 -21.75
CA GLU A 581 -4.81 2.29 -21.65
C GLU A 581 -5.52 3.14 -20.57
N GLN A 582 -6.85 3.16 -20.58
CA GLN A 582 -7.66 3.83 -19.54
C GLN A 582 -7.42 3.22 -18.14
N THR A 583 -7.12 1.93 -18.08
CA THR A 583 -6.74 1.25 -16.83
C THR A 583 -5.35 1.66 -16.36
N ASN A 584 -4.42 1.85 -17.30
CA ASN A 584 -3.05 2.31 -17.07
C ASN A 584 -2.99 3.78 -16.63
N ILE A 585 -3.92 4.64 -17.04
CA ILE A 585 -4.04 6.01 -16.49
C ILE A 585 -4.28 5.98 -14.98
N TRP A 586 -5.21 5.14 -14.51
CA TRP A 586 -5.45 4.97 -13.06
C TRP A 586 -4.27 4.31 -12.35
N LEU A 587 -3.69 3.26 -12.94
CA LEU A 587 -2.56 2.53 -12.33
C LEU A 587 -1.32 3.43 -12.22
N GLY A 588 -1.09 4.27 -13.23
CA GLY A 588 -0.05 5.31 -13.25
C GLY A 588 -0.20 6.37 -12.15
N GLY A 589 -1.40 6.56 -11.61
CA GLY A 589 -1.64 7.40 -10.42
C GLY A 589 -0.91 6.92 -9.17
N PHE A 590 -0.46 5.66 -9.14
CA PHE A 590 0.34 5.10 -8.04
C PHE A 590 1.86 5.21 -8.24
N HIS A 591 2.32 5.69 -9.40
CA HIS A 591 3.76 5.71 -9.76
C HIS A 591 4.61 6.41 -8.69
N SER A 592 4.19 7.57 -8.20
CA SER A 592 4.91 8.36 -7.19
C SER A 592 5.05 7.63 -5.84
N MET A 593 4.10 6.77 -5.47
CA MET A 593 4.16 5.92 -4.27
C MET A 593 5.04 4.68 -4.48
N CYS A 594 4.94 4.03 -5.64
CA CYS A 594 5.71 2.82 -5.97
C CYS A 594 7.20 3.15 -6.22
N ARG A 595 7.50 4.37 -6.68
CA ARG A 595 8.81 4.87 -7.12
C ARG A 595 10.01 4.42 -6.26
N GLU A 596 9.88 4.43 -4.94
CA GLU A 596 10.96 4.13 -3.99
C GLU A 596 10.75 2.81 -3.21
N MET A 597 9.76 1.99 -3.58
CA MET A 597 9.54 0.66 -3.00
C MET A 597 10.57 -0.37 -3.48
N LEU A 598 10.67 -1.47 -2.73
CA LEU A 598 11.30 -2.72 -3.18
C LEU A 598 10.23 -3.70 -3.68
N PRO A 599 10.58 -4.67 -4.57
CA PRO A 599 9.61 -5.47 -5.31
C PRO A 599 8.53 -6.16 -4.47
N VAL A 600 8.84 -6.66 -3.26
CA VAL A 600 7.84 -7.29 -2.38
C VAL A 600 6.67 -6.35 -2.09
N LYS A 601 6.98 -5.13 -1.65
CA LYS A 601 5.99 -4.16 -1.19
C LYS A 601 5.28 -3.48 -2.36
N GLU A 602 5.98 -3.27 -3.47
CA GLU A 602 5.39 -2.79 -4.71
C GLU A 602 4.35 -3.78 -5.26
N ASN A 603 4.73 -5.05 -5.44
CA ASN A 603 3.80 -6.05 -5.97
C ASN A 603 2.59 -6.23 -5.04
N PHE A 604 2.82 -6.31 -3.72
CA PHE A 604 1.76 -6.40 -2.71
C PHE A 604 0.79 -5.21 -2.80
N PHE A 605 1.33 -3.98 -2.87
CA PHE A 605 0.54 -2.77 -2.99
C PHE A 605 -0.26 -2.72 -4.29
N LEU A 606 0.40 -2.92 -5.44
CA LEU A 606 -0.25 -2.85 -6.75
C LEU A 606 -1.35 -3.90 -6.90
N ASP A 607 -1.10 -5.14 -6.47
CA ASP A 607 -2.09 -6.21 -6.60
C ASP A 607 -3.28 -6.03 -5.64
N GLU A 608 -3.06 -5.56 -4.41
CA GLU A 608 -4.17 -5.30 -3.49
C GLU A 608 -4.97 -4.05 -3.88
N MET A 609 -4.34 -3.02 -4.47
CA MET A 609 -5.07 -1.92 -5.11
C MET A 609 -5.86 -2.39 -6.34
N ILE A 610 -5.31 -3.30 -7.16
CA ILE A 610 -6.03 -3.92 -8.29
C ILE A 610 -7.24 -4.71 -7.80
N ARG A 611 -7.10 -5.51 -6.73
CA ARG A 611 -8.22 -6.23 -6.11
C ARG A 611 -9.30 -5.26 -5.65
N LEU A 612 -8.95 -4.24 -4.88
CA LEU A 612 -9.91 -3.25 -4.38
C LEU A 612 -10.65 -2.52 -5.53
N ARG A 613 -9.95 -2.17 -6.62
CA ARG A 613 -10.58 -1.63 -7.83
C ARG A 613 -11.52 -2.64 -8.48
N ASN A 614 -11.13 -3.91 -8.59
CA ASN A 614 -11.96 -4.95 -9.17
C ASN A 614 -13.22 -5.19 -8.32
N ASP A 615 -13.12 -5.21 -6.99
CA ASP A 615 -14.24 -5.30 -6.06
C ASP A 615 -15.24 -4.15 -6.30
N MET A 616 -14.75 -2.90 -6.41
CA MET A 616 -15.58 -1.73 -6.74
C MET A 616 -16.20 -1.81 -8.14
N THR A 617 -15.44 -2.27 -9.14
CA THR A 617 -15.88 -2.39 -10.54
C THR A 617 -16.98 -3.45 -10.68
N VAL A 618 -16.81 -4.61 -10.03
CA VAL A 618 -17.80 -5.69 -9.98
C VAL A 618 -19.06 -5.23 -9.22
N ALA A 619 -18.91 -4.50 -8.12
CA ALA A 619 -20.05 -3.92 -7.40
C ALA A 619 -20.84 -2.91 -8.25
N LYS A 620 -20.14 -2.03 -8.99
CA LYS A 620 -20.78 -1.10 -9.93
C LYS A 620 -21.51 -1.84 -11.05
N LEU A 621 -20.85 -2.81 -11.71
CA LEU A 621 -21.47 -3.59 -12.79
C LEU A 621 -22.74 -4.31 -12.33
N ALA A 622 -22.78 -4.82 -11.10
CA ALA A 622 -23.98 -5.41 -10.51
C ALA A 622 -25.10 -4.38 -10.24
N ALA A 623 -24.75 -3.17 -9.81
CA ALA A 623 -25.71 -2.06 -9.62
C ALA A 623 -26.26 -1.52 -10.96
N ASP A 624 -25.43 -1.50 -12.00
CA ASP A 624 -25.80 -1.13 -13.38
C ASP A 624 -26.63 -2.22 -14.10
N GLY A 625 -26.98 -3.33 -13.41
CA GLY A 625 -27.83 -4.40 -13.93
C GLY A 625 -27.11 -5.48 -14.76
N PHE A 626 -25.79 -5.41 -14.90
CA PHE A 626 -24.99 -6.51 -15.46
C PHE A 626 -24.84 -7.62 -14.42
N ASN A 627 -24.47 -8.82 -14.87
CA ASN A 627 -24.30 -9.98 -14.00
C ASN A 627 -22.83 -10.45 -13.95
N PRO A 628 -21.96 -9.78 -13.18
CA PRO A 628 -20.53 -10.08 -13.09
C PRO A 628 -20.20 -11.22 -12.09
N ARG A 629 -21.12 -12.15 -11.84
CA ARG A 629 -20.92 -13.29 -10.92
C ARG A 629 -21.63 -14.60 -11.31
N GLU A 630 -22.81 -14.59 -11.92
CA GLU A 630 -23.58 -15.83 -12.09
C GLU A 630 -23.10 -16.76 -13.22
N ARG A 631 -23.03 -18.05 -12.90
CA ARG A 631 -22.76 -19.12 -13.85
C ARG A 631 -24.05 -19.59 -14.53
N THR A 632 -24.51 -18.85 -15.56
CA THR A 632 -25.46 -19.41 -16.54
C THR A 632 -24.93 -20.77 -17.02
N ALA A 633 -25.77 -21.79 -16.84
CA ALA A 633 -25.48 -23.15 -17.23
C ALA A 633 -25.81 -23.33 -18.71
N VAL A 634 -24.89 -23.98 -19.42
CA VAL A 634 -25.01 -24.53 -20.77
C VAL A 634 -24.30 -25.89 -20.73
#